data_AF-A0A944S120-F1
#
_entry.id   AF-A0A944S120-F1
#
_cell.length_a   1.000
_cell.length_b   1.000
_cell.length_c   1.000
_cell.angle_alpha   90.00
_cell.angle_beta   90.00
_cell.angle_gamma   90.00
#
_symmetry.space_group_name_H-M   'P 1'
#
loop_
_entity.id
_entity.type
_entity.pdbx_description
1 polymer ?
#
loop_
_entity_poly.entity_id
_entity_poly.type
_entity_poly.pdbx_seq_one_letter_code
_entity_poly.pdbx_strand_id
1 'polypeptide(L)'
;MGKQPSRPMIRIAESLHCHIPGVRASAQRWLVGDDIDRLAGEKHLQHLVTSQVANGADFLDVNVDNFFTMEGIGYDGARQVLAHILDLIAEHGGGVPPCVDSSDPSMLEFGLRHYHEKLGGERTPLVNSVTVNRLEALEMRQDLRFAVVGMLLEKAGDDAATGFTDIADASVYHETAKQIFEAARAAGFEAGDVFFDPTVGPLGADMVGYTKRTFEGIKMIRDDADMAGSHVVLGLSNCSDGLPRRLAINRAYLRVAMEYGVDAAICDVGQISGKDLVDGKILKLIRKIATGESMDALTLLVDYAQSQRRAPKAASRQTEFDDPFGRALADPDGDPVFMLELAPAEGGLDEIFAIAEEVRDEDYIFTITDTPGGNRTPGPDTLAVEVARISGRQPIMNLSCKSDDRNALIRRALALYHQGLHHFFAISGDYTNGGRPVFDLDAVSLSLALDTLRRGLNFPDLMPRPGGALEHLQIGAAVSPFKYSEADTWGQYLKVWKKRKAGANYLITQLGYDVAKFQELKMWMTRAGIGDMPVFPMVYFLTPQFLKVLNKVHVAGAVIPDELKKKYQGKLGPKDELKALRGMNFSEVADFHRKQSVRRAALQCHILLDGLKFRGIDLAGITQLDDARAVRDELASLSGRNWLESWEEFRDADGDRPMDFAPIEDAFYLFEHADNGLLREDSPIVSGNRSGYEPIDPKLKKLHARYFEEGKGLNGILKWMVGGCEDGAKLRWATQLEQATKSSKLGCEMCGDCRIPDLAYMCPEPTSGCAKRLLNGPCAGAALDGGCEVIPERRCYWGRVIEATLADGQMDGLFALQPPKDPTLAHTSSWRNDVEGRCPETLDLGKPPAEALPPR
;
A
#
# COMPACT_ATOMS: atom_id res chain seq x y z
N MET A 1 -7.75 -32.45 53.09
CA MET A 1 -6.90 -31.56 52.29
C MET A 1 -7.79 -30.52 51.63
N GLY A 2 -7.78 -29.29 52.14
CA GLY A 2 -8.53 -28.19 51.53
C GLY A 2 -7.92 -27.86 50.17
N LYS A 3 -8.74 -27.77 49.12
CA LYS A 3 -8.29 -27.23 47.82
C LYS A 3 -7.83 -25.80 48.07
N GLN A 4 -6.53 -25.52 47.94
CA GLN A 4 -6.06 -24.15 47.81
C GLN A 4 -6.82 -23.51 46.63
N PRO A 5 -7.28 -22.26 46.75
CA PRO A 5 -7.86 -21.55 45.62
C PRO A 5 -6.83 -21.53 44.49
N SER A 6 -7.20 -22.00 43.30
CA SER A 6 -6.33 -21.97 42.12
C SER A 6 -5.95 -20.52 41.84
N ARG A 7 -4.65 -20.20 41.89
CA ARG A 7 -4.16 -18.89 41.46
C ARG A 7 -4.63 -18.62 40.03
N PRO A 8 -5.07 -17.39 39.70
CA PRO A 8 -5.35 -17.03 38.32
C PRO A 8 -4.06 -17.16 37.50
N MET A 9 -4.17 -17.76 36.30
CA MET A 9 -3.06 -17.92 35.37
C MET A 9 -2.56 -16.55 34.92
N ILE A 10 -1.26 -16.30 35.09
CA ILE A 10 -0.55 -15.13 34.55
C ILE A 10 -0.25 -15.38 33.06
N ARG A 11 -0.67 -14.47 32.20
CA ARG A 11 -0.56 -14.59 30.75
C ARG A 11 0.46 -13.61 30.23
N ILE A 12 1.58 -14.12 29.76
CA ILE A 12 2.64 -13.36 29.11
C ILE A 12 2.42 -13.52 27.60
N ALA A 13 2.14 -12.43 26.89
CA ALA A 13 1.69 -12.49 25.51
C ALA A 13 2.87 -12.45 24.53
N GLU A 14 2.99 -13.46 23.65
CA GLU A 14 4.19 -13.74 22.85
C GLU A 14 4.22 -13.09 21.45
N SER A 15 3.19 -12.31 21.08
CA SER A 15 3.01 -11.90 19.68
C SER A 15 3.91 -10.74 19.24
N LEU A 16 4.71 -10.14 20.13
CA LEU A 16 5.67 -9.06 19.80
C LEU A 16 7.11 -9.60 19.67
N HIS A 17 7.25 -10.89 19.38
CA HIS A 17 8.53 -11.55 19.19
C HIS A 17 8.97 -11.55 17.72
N CYS A 18 10.14 -10.97 17.43
CA CYS A 18 10.67 -10.85 16.06
C CYS A 18 11.13 -12.18 15.44
N HIS A 19 11.02 -13.31 16.13
CA HIS A 19 11.18 -14.64 15.53
C HIS A 19 9.95 -14.99 14.67
N ILE A 20 8.80 -14.38 14.95
CA ILE A 20 7.56 -14.56 14.17
C ILE A 20 7.72 -13.80 12.84
N PRO A 21 7.67 -14.48 11.67
CA PRO A 21 7.99 -13.85 10.39
C PRO A 21 7.18 -12.59 10.07
N GLY A 22 5.89 -12.57 10.42
CA GLY A 22 5.03 -11.41 10.19
C GLY A 22 5.39 -10.20 11.08
N VAL A 23 5.77 -10.44 12.33
CA VAL A 23 6.20 -9.39 13.28
C VAL A 23 7.55 -8.83 12.85
N ARG A 24 8.49 -9.73 12.51
CA ARG A 24 9.80 -9.36 11.96
C ARG A 24 9.66 -8.46 10.75
N ALA A 25 8.83 -8.86 9.78
CA ALA A 25 8.61 -8.09 8.56
C ALA A 25 8.03 -6.70 8.87
N SER A 26 7.11 -6.58 9.84
CA SER A 26 6.55 -5.28 10.23
C SER A 26 7.57 -4.39 10.95
N ALA A 27 8.38 -4.95 11.86
CA ALA A 27 9.46 -4.20 12.51
C ALA A 27 10.51 -3.72 11.49
N GLN A 28 10.86 -4.55 10.51
CA GLN A 28 11.74 -4.16 9.41
C GLN A 28 11.15 -3.01 8.58
N ARG A 29 9.88 -3.11 8.18
CA ARG A 29 9.18 -2.06 7.43
C ARG A 29 9.15 -0.73 8.19
N TRP A 30 8.88 -0.79 9.49
CA TRP A 30 8.93 0.38 10.36
C TRP A 30 10.32 1.02 10.42
N LEU A 31 11.36 0.20 10.53
CA LEU A 31 12.72 0.72 10.70
C LEU A 31 13.30 1.29 9.39
N VAL A 32 13.22 0.54 8.29
CA VAL A 32 13.95 0.86 7.04
C VAL A 32 13.07 1.13 5.83
N GLY A 33 11.75 0.96 5.95
CA GLY A 33 10.81 1.16 4.85
C GLY A 33 10.57 2.62 4.48
N ASP A 34 9.88 2.82 3.35
CA ASP A 34 9.33 4.12 2.96
C ASP A 34 8.12 4.50 3.85
N ASP A 35 7.53 5.68 3.62
CA ASP A 35 6.45 6.21 4.46
C ASP A 35 5.24 5.25 4.57
N ILE A 36 4.92 4.49 3.50
CA ILE A 36 3.82 3.51 3.50
C ILE A 36 4.21 2.29 4.33
N ASP A 37 5.41 1.76 4.12
CA ASP A 37 5.92 0.61 4.89
C ASP A 37 6.02 0.95 6.37
N ARG A 38 6.49 2.15 6.71
CA ARG A 38 6.58 2.60 8.10
C ARG A 38 5.22 2.62 8.79
N LEU A 39 4.24 3.23 8.14
CA LEU A 39 2.86 3.28 8.64
C LEU A 39 2.26 1.87 8.77
N ALA A 40 2.49 0.99 7.80
CA ALA A 40 2.01 -0.38 7.84
C ALA A 40 2.65 -1.19 8.99
N GLY A 41 3.96 -1.00 9.20
CA GLY A 41 4.71 -1.60 10.29
C GLY A 41 4.16 -1.17 11.65
N GLU A 42 4.02 0.14 11.85
CA GLU A 42 3.48 0.75 13.07
C GLU A 42 2.06 0.26 13.37
N LYS A 43 1.14 0.33 12.40
CA LYS A 43 -0.25 -0.14 12.56
C LYS A 43 -0.32 -1.60 12.97
N HIS A 44 0.50 -2.47 12.37
CA HIS A 44 0.50 -3.88 12.73
C HIS A 44 1.05 -4.10 14.14
N LEU A 45 2.16 -3.46 14.51
CA LEU A 45 2.74 -3.58 15.86
C LEU A 45 1.78 -3.05 16.94
N GLN A 46 1.14 -1.89 16.69
CA GLN A 46 0.11 -1.33 17.56
C GLN A 46 -1.11 -2.27 17.68
N HIS A 47 -1.54 -2.88 16.57
CA HIS A 47 -2.61 -3.89 16.60
C HIS A 47 -2.23 -5.10 17.46
N LEU A 48 -0.99 -5.57 17.39
CA LEU A 48 -0.50 -6.67 18.23
C LEU A 48 -0.49 -6.29 19.72
N VAL A 49 -0.11 -5.06 20.07
CA VAL A 49 -0.21 -4.56 21.46
C VAL A 49 -1.68 -4.57 21.92
N THR A 50 -2.54 -3.86 21.21
CA THR A 50 -3.94 -3.65 21.61
C THR A 50 -4.76 -4.93 21.63
N SER A 51 -4.56 -5.83 20.65
CA SER A 51 -5.26 -7.12 20.58
C SER A 51 -4.87 -8.05 21.73
N GLN A 52 -3.59 -8.10 22.11
CA GLN A 52 -3.14 -8.93 23.23
C GLN A 52 -3.70 -8.43 24.56
N VAL A 53 -3.73 -7.11 24.77
CA VAL A 53 -4.35 -6.48 25.95
C VAL A 53 -5.85 -6.78 26.00
N ALA A 54 -6.56 -6.65 24.88
CA ALA A 54 -7.99 -6.95 24.80
C ALA A 54 -8.31 -8.42 25.10
N ASN A 55 -7.39 -9.33 24.79
CA ASN A 55 -7.48 -10.76 25.13
C ASN A 55 -7.07 -11.08 26.59
N GLY A 56 -6.69 -10.07 27.37
CA GLY A 56 -6.37 -10.17 28.79
C GLY A 56 -4.95 -10.66 29.07
N ALA A 57 -3.97 -10.12 28.35
CA ALA A 57 -2.55 -10.25 28.70
C ALA A 57 -2.23 -9.56 30.03
N ASP A 58 -1.40 -10.21 30.86
CA ASP A 58 -0.85 -9.65 32.10
C ASP A 58 0.54 -9.04 31.88
N PHE A 59 1.28 -9.53 30.87
CA PHE A 59 2.54 -8.97 30.36
C PHE A 59 2.59 -9.05 28.83
N LEU A 60 3.37 -8.18 28.19
CA LEU A 60 3.64 -8.19 26.74
C LEU A 60 5.11 -8.53 26.47
N ASP A 61 5.40 -9.73 25.99
CA ASP A 61 6.75 -10.21 25.70
C ASP A 61 7.30 -9.62 24.39
N VAL A 62 8.43 -8.94 24.48
CA VAL A 62 9.07 -8.23 23.37
C VAL A 62 10.50 -8.73 23.22
N ASN A 63 10.78 -9.35 22.07
CA ASN A 63 12.11 -9.83 21.72
C ASN A 63 12.51 -9.37 20.31
N VAL A 64 13.72 -8.83 20.19
CA VAL A 64 14.30 -8.26 18.96
C VAL A 64 15.62 -8.91 18.54
N ASP A 65 16.04 -9.98 19.20
CA ASP A 65 17.38 -10.58 19.06
C ASP A 65 17.70 -11.03 17.62
N ASN A 66 16.67 -11.38 16.83
CA ASN A 66 16.83 -11.72 15.40
C ASN A 66 17.52 -10.64 14.58
N PHE A 67 17.51 -9.39 15.04
CA PHE A 67 18.09 -8.26 14.34
C PHE A 67 19.57 -8.05 14.64
N PHE A 68 20.13 -8.63 15.71
CA PHE A 68 21.52 -8.40 16.12
C PHE A 68 22.52 -8.71 15.00
N THR A 69 22.30 -9.80 14.28
CA THR A 69 23.17 -10.25 13.19
C THR A 69 22.57 -10.04 11.81
N MET A 70 21.44 -9.32 11.72
CA MET A 70 20.76 -9.12 10.45
C MET A 70 21.43 -8.00 9.66
N GLU A 71 21.87 -8.32 8.45
CA GLU A 71 22.48 -7.35 7.54
C GLU A 71 21.54 -6.16 7.28
N GLY A 72 22.10 -4.95 7.35
CA GLY A 72 21.34 -3.69 7.18
C GLY A 72 20.56 -3.20 8.40
N ILE A 73 20.49 -3.97 9.50
CA ILE A 73 19.81 -3.58 10.74
C ILE A 73 20.76 -3.60 11.93
N GLY A 74 21.35 -4.76 12.21
CA GLY A 74 22.29 -4.96 13.32
C GLY A 74 21.75 -4.60 14.71
N TYR A 75 22.68 -4.47 15.65
CA TYR A 75 22.38 -4.21 17.06
C TYR A 75 21.67 -2.86 17.29
N ASP A 76 22.13 -1.78 16.64
CA ASP A 76 21.55 -0.45 16.78
C ASP A 76 20.12 -0.38 16.21
N GLY A 77 19.85 -1.11 15.13
CA GLY A 77 18.50 -1.25 14.59
C GLY A 77 17.59 -2.05 15.52
N ALA A 78 18.08 -3.13 16.12
CA ALA A 78 17.35 -3.90 17.13
C ALA A 78 16.96 -3.02 18.33
N ARG A 79 17.89 -2.20 18.81
CA ARG A 79 17.67 -1.24 19.90
C ARG A 79 16.56 -0.22 19.58
N GLN A 80 16.55 0.30 18.35
CA GLN A 80 15.51 1.23 17.88
C GLN A 80 14.14 0.56 17.81
N VAL A 81 14.06 -0.68 17.30
CA VAL A 81 12.81 -1.45 17.25
C VAL A 81 12.29 -1.73 18.66
N LEU A 82 13.16 -2.12 19.60
CA LEU A 82 12.76 -2.36 20.98
C LEU A 82 12.17 -1.10 21.62
N ALA A 83 12.86 0.04 21.50
CA ALA A 83 12.37 1.32 22.02
C ALA A 83 11.00 1.70 21.45
N HIS A 84 10.80 1.51 20.15
CA HIS A 84 9.52 1.82 19.51
C HIS A 84 8.39 0.90 19.98
N ILE A 85 8.62 -0.41 20.08
CA ILE A 85 7.60 -1.34 20.60
C ILE A 85 7.26 -0.98 22.06
N LEU A 86 8.25 -0.59 22.87
CA LEU A 86 8.01 -0.13 24.24
C LEU A 86 7.22 1.17 24.30
N ASP A 87 7.45 2.12 23.39
CA ASP A 87 6.64 3.34 23.25
C ASP A 87 5.19 2.99 22.87
N LEU A 88 4.96 2.05 21.94
CA LEU A 88 3.62 1.58 21.60
C LEU A 88 2.93 0.88 22.78
N ILE A 89 3.66 0.11 23.58
CA ILE A 89 3.14 -0.49 24.82
C ILE A 89 2.78 0.61 25.82
N ALA A 90 3.57 1.67 25.91
CA ALA A 90 3.29 2.79 26.80
C ALA A 90 2.00 3.52 26.41
N GLU A 91 1.81 3.77 25.12
CA GLU A 91 0.70 4.54 24.60
C GLU A 91 -0.59 3.71 24.50
N HIS A 92 -0.48 2.42 24.15
CA HIS A 92 -1.63 1.58 23.78
C HIS A 92 -1.78 0.30 24.61
N GLY A 93 -0.83 0.00 25.51
CA GLY A 93 -0.83 -1.21 26.33
C GLY A 93 -1.84 -1.21 27.48
N GLY A 94 -2.57 -0.11 27.72
CA GLY A 94 -3.59 -0.05 28.77
C GLY A 94 -3.04 -0.28 30.19
N GLY A 95 -1.75 0.01 30.40
CA GLY A 95 -1.04 -0.24 31.66
C GLY A 95 -0.53 -1.67 31.85
N VAL A 96 -0.64 -2.55 30.85
CA VAL A 96 0.01 -3.87 30.87
C VAL A 96 1.53 -3.68 30.69
N PRO A 97 2.36 -4.13 31.64
CA PRO A 97 3.81 -3.94 31.56
C PRO A 97 4.46 -4.87 30.51
N PRO A 98 5.62 -4.48 29.95
CA PRO A 98 6.38 -5.33 29.05
C PRO A 98 7.08 -6.45 29.81
N CYS A 99 7.33 -7.54 29.09
CA CYS A 99 8.36 -8.51 29.38
C CYS A 99 9.49 -8.28 28.37
N VAL A 100 10.64 -7.75 28.83
CA VAL A 100 11.80 -7.49 27.96
C VAL A 100 12.55 -8.80 27.82
N ASP A 101 12.52 -9.36 26.61
CA ASP A 101 13.12 -10.65 26.29
C ASP A 101 14.36 -10.47 25.42
N SER A 102 15.52 -10.85 25.96
CA SER A 102 16.79 -10.86 25.23
C SER A 102 17.82 -11.78 25.87
N SER A 103 18.68 -12.34 25.03
CA SER A 103 19.88 -13.08 25.43
C SER A 103 21.07 -12.19 25.83
N ASP A 104 21.00 -10.89 25.54
CA ASP A 104 22.05 -9.90 25.84
C ASP A 104 21.66 -9.00 27.04
N PRO A 105 22.42 -9.04 28.16
CA PRO A 105 22.18 -8.19 29.33
C PRO A 105 22.11 -6.69 29.02
N SER A 106 22.90 -6.20 28.07
CA SER A 106 22.91 -4.78 27.73
C SER A 106 21.62 -4.34 27.01
N MET A 107 20.97 -5.25 26.29
CA MET A 107 19.66 -5.00 25.68
C MET A 107 18.54 -5.02 26.73
N LEU A 108 18.63 -5.93 27.72
CA LEU A 108 17.73 -5.96 28.87
C LEU A 108 17.79 -4.65 29.67
N GLU A 109 19.00 -4.18 29.99
CA GLU A 109 19.20 -2.92 30.71
C GLU A 109 18.60 -1.74 29.94
N PHE A 110 18.88 -1.66 28.64
CA PHE A 110 18.35 -0.61 27.79
C PHE A 110 16.81 -0.58 27.78
N GLY A 111 16.17 -1.73 27.56
CA GLY A 111 14.71 -1.83 27.54
C GLY A 111 14.07 -1.45 28.88
N LEU A 112 14.67 -1.88 30.00
CA LEU A 112 14.22 -1.50 31.34
C LEU A 112 14.33 0.00 31.60
N ARG A 113 15.48 0.61 31.30
CA ARG A 113 15.68 2.06 31.49
C ARG A 113 14.66 2.85 30.66
N HIS A 114 14.49 2.50 29.40
CA HIS A 114 13.52 3.14 28.51
C HIS A 114 12.08 3.06 29.04
N TYR A 115 11.67 1.87 29.54
CA TYR A 115 10.35 1.69 30.16
C TYR A 115 10.14 2.59 31.39
N HIS A 116 11.11 2.62 32.31
CA HIS A 116 11.02 3.42 33.53
C HIS A 116 10.98 4.92 33.24
N GLU A 117 11.75 5.39 32.26
CA GLU A 117 11.76 6.80 31.83
C GLU A 117 10.42 7.24 31.21
N LYS A 118 9.79 6.38 30.39
CA LYS A 118 8.56 6.72 29.65
C LYS A 118 7.27 6.54 30.45
N LEU A 119 7.16 5.47 31.21
CA LEU A 119 5.92 5.08 31.92
C LEU A 119 5.96 5.33 33.43
N GLY A 120 7.02 5.98 33.92
CA GLY A 120 7.17 6.31 35.35
C GLY A 120 7.29 5.10 36.27
N GLY A 121 7.48 3.90 35.71
CA GLY A 121 7.68 2.66 36.48
C GLY A 121 6.50 2.25 37.36
N GLU A 122 5.27 2.65 37.02
CA GLU A 122 4.09 2.41 37.88
C GLU A 122 3.82 0.91 38.11
N ARG A 123 4.07 0.07 37.10
CA ARG A 123 3.99 -1.39 37.21
C ARG A 123 5.36 -2.02 37.03
N THR A 124 5.53 -3.18 37.65
CA THR A 124 6.79 -3.93 37.60
C THR A 124 6.88 -4.65 36.25
N PRO A 125 7.85 -4.32 35.37
CA PRO A 125 8.11 -5.06 34.14
C PRO A 125 8.74 -6.41 34.47
N LEU A 126 8.71 -7.32 33.49
CA LEU A 126 9.34 -8.65 33.59
C LEU A 126 10.60 -8.68 32.71
N VAL A 127 11.67 -9.33 33.20
CA VAL A 127 12.88 -9.61 32.43
C VAL A 127 12.92 -11.09 32.07
N ASN A 128 13.10 -11.39 30.79
CA ASN A 128 13.23 -12.75 30.27
C ASN A 128 14.58 -12.85 29.52
N SER A 129 15.62 -13.48 30.06
CA SER A 129 15.70 -14.21 31.32
C SER A 129 17.12 -14.16 31.90
N VAL A 130 17.29 -14.71 33.10
CA VAL A 130 18.60 -15.00 33.70
C VAL A 130 18.84 -16.50 33.77
N THR A 131 20.11 -16.88 33.84
CA THR A 131 20.58 -18.26 33.99
C THR A 131 21.59 -18.31 35.12
N VAL A 132 21.88 -19.48 35.69
CA VAL A 132 22.91 -19.61 36.74
C VAL A 132 24.30 -19.13 36.32
N ASN A 133 24.59 -19.14 35.01
CA ASN A 133 25.86 -18.68 34.45
C ASN A 133 25.85 -17.18 34.08
N ARG A 134 24.68 -16.54 34.01
CA ARG A 134 24.50 -15.13 33.63
C ARG A 134 23.53 -14.47 34.61
N LEU A 135 23.99 -14.28 35.84
CA LEU A 135 23.23 -13.65 36.92
C LEU A 135 23.44 -12.13 37.00
N GLU A 136 24.36 -11.55 36.22
CA GLU A 136 24.67 -10.12 36.23
C GLU A 136 23.45 -9.21 36.04
N ALA A 137 22.45 -9.63 35.26
CA ALA A 137 21.24 -8.84 35.06
C ALA A 137 20.43 -8.63 36.35
N LEU A 138 20.59 -9.46 37.39
CA LEU A 138 19.96 -9.26 38.69
C LEU A 138 20.49 -8.01 39.42
N GLU A 139 21.73 -7.59 39.15
CA GLU A 139 22.33 -6.42 39.80
C GLU A 139 21.60 -5.13 39.45
N MET A 140 20.96 -5.09 38.28
CA MET A 140 20.13 -3.97 37.81
C MET A 140 18.98 -3.64 38.78
N ARG A 141 18.59 -4.59 39.65
CA ARG A 141 17.51 -4.41 40.65
C ARG A 141 17.79 -3.28 41.63
N GLN A 142 19.05 -2.92 41.83
CA GLN A 142 19.45 -1.81 42.69
C GLN A 142 18.96 -0.46 42.17
N ASP A 143 18.94 -0.30 40.84
CA ASP A 143 18.57 0.96 40.17
C ASP A 143 17.17 0.90 39.55
N LEU A 144 16.71 -0.29 39.13
CA LEU A 144 15.51 -0.48 38.33
C LEU A 144 14.63 -1.58 38.94
N ARG A 145 13.34 -1.29 39.15
CA ARG A 145 12.38 -2.30 39.63
C ARG A 145 11.93 -3.21 38.48
N PHE A 146 12.10 -4.53 38.60
CA PHE A 146 11.57 -5.54 37.68
C PHE A 146 11.41 -6.91 38.35
N ALA A 147 10.54 -7.76 37.80
CA ALA A 147 10.44 -9.19 38.10
C ALA A 147 11.29 -9.97 37.08
N VAL A 148 11.70 -11.20 37.39
CA VAL A 148 12.68 -11.94 36.57
C VAL A 148 12.24 -13.37 36.29
N VAL A 149 12.46 -13.82 35.05
CA VAL A 149 12.39 -15.22 34.63
C VAL A 149 13.76 -15.87 34.75
N GLY A 150 13.85 -16.98 35.48
CA GLY A 150 15.05 -17.81 35.64
C GLY A 150 14.95 -19.13 34.90
N MET A 151 15.86 -19.37 33.96
CA MET A 151 15.92 -20.58 33.14
C MET A 151 16.62 -21.74 33.89
N LEU A 152 16.00 -22.92 33.94
CA LEU A 152 16.42 -24.01 34.85
C LEU A 152 17.36 -25.08 34.27
N LEU A 153 17.73 -25.01 32.99
CA LEU A 153 18.49 -26.09 32.30
C LEU A 153 20.00 -25.82 32.12
N GLU A 154 20.52 -24.69 32.58
CA GLU A 154 21.97 -24.43 32.60
C GLU A 154 22.57 -24.83 33.97
N LYS A 155 23.73 -25.50 33.99
CA LYS A 155 24.50 -25.80 35.22
C LYS A 155 25.66 -24.83 35.39
N ALA A 156 25.98 -24.49 36.64
CA ALA A 156 27.14 -23.68 36.98
C ALA A 156 28.44 -24.45 36.76
N GLY A 157 29.36 -23.91 35.94
CA GLY A 157 30.75 -24.35 35.85
C GLY A 157 31.12 -25.37 34.77
N ASP A 158 30.22 -25.74 33.86
CA ASP A 158 30.53 -26.51 32.64
C ASP A 158 30.32 -25.62 31.40
N ASP A 159 31.32 -25.54 30.51
CA ASP A 159 31.25 -24.79 29.22
C ASP A 159 30.24 -25.40 28.21
N ALA A 160 29.56 -26.49 28.57
CA ALA A 160 28.54 -27.15 27.75
C ALA A 160 27.16 -26.99 28.40
N ALA A 161 26.29 -26.20 27.77
CA ALA A 161 24.86 -26.20 28.10
C ALA A 161 24.32 -27.64 27.96
N THR A 162 23.78 -28.21 29.03
CA THR A 162 22.99 -29.44 28.92
C THR A 162 21.78 -29.13 28.05
N GLY A 163 21.72 -29.73 26.86
CA GLY A 163 20.58 -29.54 25.98
C GLY A 163 19.30 -30.07 26.66
N PHE A 164 18.12 -29.61 26.26
CA PHE A 164 16.85 -30.20 26.72
C PHE A 164 16.73 -31.72 26.44
N THR A 165 17.60 -32.25 25.57
CA THR A 165 17.74 -33.67 25.22
C THR A 165 18.67 -34.43 26.17
N ASP A 166 19.51 -33.74 26.94
CA ASP A 166 20.34 -34.34 27.98
C ASP A 166 19.47 -34.71 29.19
N ILE A 167 19.69 -35.91 29.71
CA ILE A 167 18.86 -36.52 30.76
C ILE A 167 19.16 -35.81 32.10
N ALA A 168 18.60 -34.64 32.31
CA ALA A 168 18.55 -34.00 33.63
C ALA A 168 17.51 -34.73 34.51
N ASP A 169 17.91 -35.12 35.72
CA ASP A 169 16.98 -35.62 36.74
C ASP A 169 16.00 -34.50 37.15
N ALA A 170 14.81 -34.85 37.64
CA ALA A 170 13.83 -33.90 38.15
C ALA A 170 14.44 -32.99 39.25
N SER A 171 15.40 -33.51 40.04
CA SER A 171 16.11 -32.75 41.06
C SER A 171 16.96 -31.60 40.49
N VAL A 172 17.47 -31.72 39.26
CA VAL A 172 18.28 -30.67 38.63
C VAL A 172 17.47 -29.38 38.47
N TYR A 173 16.21 -29.48 38.03
CA TYR A 173 15.32 -28.32 37.92
C TYR A 173 15.16 -27.61 39.27
N HIS A 174 14.97 -28.38 40.34
CA HIS A 174 14.81 -27.86 41.70
C HIS A 174 16.10 -27.23 42.23
N GLU A 175 17.25 -27.87 42.03
CA GLU A 175 18.57 -27.36 42.41
C GLU A 175 18.91 -26.04 41.70
N THR A 176 18.71 -25.97 40.38
CA THR A 176 18.93 -24.75 39.60
C THR A 176 17.97 -23.64 40.03
N ALA A 177 16.69 -23.96 40.27
CA ALA A 177 15.71 -22.99 40.76
C ALA A 177 16.13 -22.40 42.11
N LYS A 178 16.60 -23.23 43.03
CA LYS A 178 17.09 -22.79 44.33
C LYS A 178 18.28 -21.85 44.22
N GLN A 179 19.25 -22.16 43.36
CA GLN A 179 20.41 -21.29 43.13
C GLN A 179 20.00 -19.92 42.58
N ILE A 180 19.15 -19.88 41.55
CA ILE A 180 18.64 -18.61 41.00
C ILE A 180 17.84 -17.85 42.06
N PHE A 181 17.02 -18.53 42.87
CA PHE A 181 16.23 -17.91 43.92
C PHE A 181 17.09 -17.27 45.01
N GLU A 182 18.14 -17.95 45.47
CA GLU A 182 19.07 -17.44 46.46
C GLU A 182 19.82 -16.20 45.93
N ALA A 183 20.27 -16.23 44.67
CA ALA A 183 20.87 -15.08 44.02
C ALA A 183 19.89 -13.90 43.89
N ALA A 184 18.65 -14.15 43.47
CA ALA A 184 17.61 -13.12 43.39
C ALA A 184 17.25 -12.54 44.77
N ARG A 185 17.17 -13.38 45.82
CA ARG A 185 17.00 -12.92 47.22
C ARG A 185 18.12 -11.97 47.63
N ALA A 186 19.37 -12.34 47.34
CA ALA A 186 20.55 -11.52 47.65
C ALA A 186 20.53 -10.17 46.92
N ALA A 187 20.00 -10.13 45.69
CA ALA A 187 19.81 -8.90 44.91
C ALA A 187 18.56 -8.08 45.29
N GLY A 188 17.76 -8.52 46.28
CA GLY A 188 16.63 -7.76 46.81
C GLY A 188 15.28 -7.97 46.10
N PHE A 189 15.10 -9.07 45.37
CA PHE A 189 13.79 -9.45 44.82
C PHE A 189 12.85 -9.91 45.93
N GLU A 190 11.53 -10.01 45.68
CA GLU A 190 10.55 -10.75 46.50
C GLU A 190 10.15 -12.09 45.86
N ALA A 191 9.58 -13.04 46.62
CA ALA A 191 9.34 -14.39 46.07
C ALA A 191 8.41 -14.33 44.85
N GLY A 192 7.38 -13.48 44.91
CA GLY A 192 6.47 -13.22 43.79
C GLY A 192 7.09 -12.43 42.62
N ASP A 193 8.33 -11.92 42.75
CA ASP A 193 9.06 -11.30 41.64
C ASP A 193 9.84 -12.34 40.82
N VAL A 194 9.86 -13.63 41.22
CA VAL A 194 10.67 -14.68 40.58
C VAL A 194 9.79 -15.71 39.87
N PHE A 195 10.04 -15.88 38.58
CA PHE A 195 9.39 -16.84 37.69
C PHE A 195 10.42 -17.89 37.26
N PHE A 196 10.12 -19.17 37.39
CA PHE A 196 11.00 -20.24 36.93
C PHE A 196 10.51 -20.82 35.61
N ASP A 197 11.37 -20.83 34.59
CA ASP A 197 11.11 -21.49 33.31
C ASP A 197 11.90 -22.81 33.22
N PRO A 198 11.24 -23.97 33.30
CA PRO A 198 11.90 -25.26 33.18
C PRO A 198 12.30 -25.60 31.74
N THR A 199 12.07 -24.71 30.76
CA THR A 199 12.41 -24.88 29.34
C THR A 199 11.78 -26.14 28.74
N VAL A 200 10.56 -25.99 28.21
CA VAL A 200 9.80 -27.11 27.63
C VAL A 200 10.30 -27.45 26.23
N GLY A 201 10.72 -28.70 26.03
CA GLY A 201 11.03 -29.26 24.70
C GLY A 201 9.79 -29.74 23.92
N PRO A 202 9.89 -29.95 22.60
CA PRO A 202 8.76 -30.35 21.75
C PRO A 202 8.28 -31.78 22.05
N LEU A 203 7.01 -32.01 22.39
CA LEU A 203 6.49 -33.34 22.75
C LEU A 203 6.83 -34.44 21.73
N GLY A 204 6.88 -34.10 20.43
CA GLY A 204 7.21 -35.03 19.35
C GLY A 204 8.59 -35.66 19.43
N ALA A 205 9.51 -35.07 20.21
CA ALA A 205 10.87 -35.54 20.43
C ALA A 205 11.06 -36.24 21.79
N ASP A 206 9.99 -36.45 22.58
CA ASP A 206 10.09 -37.00 23.94
C ASP A 206 10.24 -38.53 23.97
N MET A 207 11.42 -38.98 23.54
CA MET A 207 11.80 -40.39 23.48
C MET A 207 12.35 -40.91 24.81
N VAL A 208 12.81 -40.00 25.67
CA VAL A 208 13.54 -40.32 26.92
C VAL A 208 12.77 -39.95 28.18
N GLY A 209 11.56 -39.39 28.05
CA GLY A 209 10.70 -39.02 29.17
C GLY A 209 11.08 -37.72 29.86
N TYR A 210 11.61 -36.73 29.13
CA TYR A 210 11.92 -35.43 29.71
C TYR A 210 10.65 -34.68 30.16
N THR A 211 9.51 -34.79 29.45
CA THR A 211 8.27 -34.10 29.84
C THR A 211 7.84 -34.50 31.25
N LYS A 212 7.94 -35.79 31.57
CA LYS A 212 7.68 -36.30 32.91
C LYS A 212 8.60 -35.63 33.94
N ARG A 213 9.91 -35.62 33.69
CA ARG A 213 10.91 -35.06 34.62
C ARG A 213 10.73 -33.56 34.80
N THR A 214 10.42 -32.83 33.73
CA THR A 214 10.06 -31.41 33.78
C THR A 214 8.87 -31.20 34.72
N PHE A 215 7.80 -31.99 34.58
CA PHE A 215 6.62 -31.87 35.44
C PHE A 215 6.89 -32.28 36.90
N GLU A 216 7.72 -33.29 37.13
CA GLU A 216 8.19 -33.66 38.47
C GLU A 216 9.03 -32.55 39.10
N GLY A 217 9.92 -31.91 38.34
CA GLY A 217 10.70 -30.75 38.78
C GLY A 217 9.84 -29.53 39.13
N ILE A 218 8.85 -29.19 38.28
CA ILE A 218 7.84 -28.16 38.57
C ILE A 218 7.14 -28.44 39.90
N LYS A 219 6.76 -29.71 40.12
CA LYS A 219 6.12 -30.12 41.36
C LYS A 219 7.04 -29.96 42.58
N MET A 220 8.32 -30.29 42.45
CA MET A 220 9.31 -30.09 43.51
C MET A 220 9.46 -28.61 43.88
N ILE A 221 9.53 -27.72 42.87
CA ILE A 221 9.61 -26.26 43.09
C ILE A 221 8.36 -25.75 43.81
N ARG A 222 7.18 -26.18 43.38
CA ARG A 222 5.90 -25.80 44.01
C ARG A 222 5.81 -26.24 45.47
N ASP A 223 6.31 -27.44 45.78
CA ASP A 223 6.22 -28.04 47.11
C ASP A 223 7.34 -27.55 48.06
N ASP A 224 8.31 -26.76 47.56
CA ASP A 224 9.39 -26.16 48.35
C ASP A 224 8.88 -24.96 49.19
N ALA A 225 9.15 -24.98 50.49
CA ALA A 225 8.69 -23.96 51.43
C ALA A 225 9.48 -22.63 51.32
N ASP A 226 10.75 -22.67 50.93
CA ASP A 226 11.61 -21.48 50.81
C ASP A 226 11.25 -20.69 49.55
N MET A 227 10.85 -21.38 48.49
CA MET A 227 10.39 -20.78 47.23
C MET A 227 8.87 -20.51 47.21
N ALA A 228 8.17 -20.74 48.32
CA ALA A 228 6.73 -20.52 48.41
C ALA A 228 6.38 -19.05 48.11
N GLY A 229 5.57 -18.83 47.07
CA GLY A 229 5.26 -17.48 46.58
C GLY A 229 5.80 -17.18 45.19
N SER A 230 6.84 -17.90 44.76
CA SER A 230 7.35 -17.84 43.38
C SER A 230 6.35 -18.40 42.36
N HIS A 231 6.65 -18.13 41.10
CA HIS A 231 5.87 -18.53 39.94
C HIS A 231 6.62 -19.55 39.08
N VAL A 232 5.87 -20.38 38.36
CA VAL A 232 6.44 -21.26 37.34
C VAL A 232 5.78 -20.92 36.00
N VAL A 233 6.62 -20.50 35.04
CA VAL A 233 6.23 -20.06 33.70
C VAL A 233 6.61 -21.12 32.66
N LEU A 234 5.84 -21.22 31.58
CA LEU A 234 6.19 -22.05 30.41
C LEU A 234 6.16 -21.24 29.11
N GLY A 235 7.20 -21.35 28.30
CA GLY A 235 7.13 -21.12 26.85
C GLY A 235 6.23 -22.15 26.16
N LEU A 236 4.92 -21.89 26.12
CA LEU A 236 3.93 -22.94 25.79
C LEU A 236 4.00 -23.41 24.34
N SER A 237 4.29 -22.50 23.41
CA SER A 237 4.33 -22.79 21.98
C SER A 237 5.43 -23.79 21.58
N ASN A 238 6.45 -23.98 22.43
CA ASN A 238 7.54 -24.93 22.24
C ASN A 238 7.09 -26.39 22.38
N CYS A 239 6.10 -26.68 23.22
CA CYS A 239 5.65 -28.06 23.47
C CYS A 239 5.04 -28.75 22.23
N SER A 240 4.51 -27.97 21.29
CA SER A 240 3.84 -28.48 20.09
C SER A 240 4.64 -28.29 18.81
N ASP A 241 5.91 -27.88 18.91
CA ASP A 241 6.73 -27.70 17.72
C ASP A 241 6.87 -29.00 16.92
N GLY A 242 6.83 -28.87 15.59
CA GLY A 242 6.80 -30.02 14.66
C GLY A 242 5.51 -30.87 14.65
N LEU A 243 4.53 -30.63 15.53
CA LEU A 243 3.31 -31.44 15.62
C LEU A 243 2.09 -30.81 14.92
N PRO A 244 1.20 -31.62 14.30
CA PRO A 244 -0.08 -31.12 13.80
C PRO A 244 -1.03 -30.77 14.96
N ARG A 245 -2.04 -29.92 14.69
CA ARG A 245 -3.03 -29.45 15.70
C ARG A 245 -2.39 -28.76 16.92
N ARG A 246 -1.33 -27.97 16.73
CA ARG A 246 -0.59 -27.23 17.77
C ARG A 246 -1.47 -26.59 18.84
N LEU A 247 -2.50 -25.84 18.45
CA LEU A 247 -3.45 -25.21 19.38
C LEU A 247 -4.08 -26.19 20.39
N ALA A 248 -4.56 -27.34 19.90
CA ALA A 248 -5.20 -28.33 20.77
C ALA A 248 -4.19 -28.99 21.73
N ILE A 249 -2.95 -29.17 21.27
CA ILE A 249 -1.84 -29.67 22.09
C ILE A 249 -1.46 -28.64 23.15
N ASN A 250 -1.22 -27.38 22.79
CA ASN A 250 -0.88 -26.30 23.71
C ASN A 250 -1.91 -26.17 24.84
N ARG A 251 -3.21 -26.14 24.50
CA ARG A 251 -4.30 -26.04 25.50
C ARG A 251 -4.31 -27.23 26.46
N ALA A 252 -4.14 -28.45 25.93
CA ALA A 252 -4.12 -29.65 26.75
C ALA A 252 -2.85 -29.75 27.61
N TYR A 253 -1.70 -29.38 27.07
CA TYR A 253 -0.42 -29.35 27.77
C TYR A 253 -0.45 -28.40 28.95
N LEU A 254 -0.87 -27.14 28.72
CA LEU A 254 -1.02 -26.15 29.78
C LEU A 254 -1.96 -26.65 30.87
N ARG A 255 -3.08 -27.27 30.50
CA ARG A 255 -4.06 -27.79 31.47
C ARG A 255 -3.48 -28.87 32.38
N VAL A 256 -2.59 -29.73 31.87
CA VAL A 256 -1.89 -30.73 32.67
C VAL A 256 -0.79 -30.07 33.49
N ALA A 257 0.02 -29.17 32.90
CA ALA A 257 1.11 -28.50 33.62
C ALA A 257 0.62 -27.69 34.83
N MET A 258 -0.56 -27.08 34.74
CA MET A 258 -1.24 -26.43 35.88
C MET A 258 -1.54 -27.39 37.04
N GLU A 259 -1.76 -28.69 36.77
CA GLU A 259 -1.95 -29.71 37.82
C GLU A 259 -0.64 -29.97 38.60
N TYR A 260 0.51 -29.64 38.00
CA TYR A 260 1.84 -29.83 38.59
C TYR A 260 2.39 -28.56 39.25
N GLY A 261 1.87 -27.37 38.96
CA GLY A 261 2.26 -26.14 39.66
C GLY A 261 2.46 -24.92 38.78
N VAL A 262 2.30 -25.04 37.47
CA VAL A 262 2.39 -23.90 36.55
C VAL A 262 1.27 -22.91 36.80
N ASP A 263 1.65 -21.66 37.02
CA ASP A 263 0.73 -20.53 37.22
C ASP A 263 1.01 -19.35 36.28
N ALA A 264 2.00 -19.46 35.38
CA ALA A 264 2.26 -18.50 34.30
C ALA A 264 2.52 -19.19 32.95
N ALA A 265 2.24 -18.51 31.83
CA ALA A 265 2.58 -19.01 30.49
C ALA A 265 2.89 -17.88 29.50
N ILE A 266 3.98 -18.04 28.74
CA ILE A 266 4.29 -17.27 27.52
C ILE A 266 3.54 -17.94 26.38
N CYS A 267 2.55 -17.24 25.79
CA CYS A 267 1.65 -17.81 24.79
C CYS A 267 0.89 -16.78 23.95
N ASP A 268 0.29 -17.22 22.85
CA ASP A 268 -0.78 -16.49 22.17
C ASP A 268 -2.05 -16.47 23.05
N VAL A 269 -2.27 -15.33 23.68
CA VAL A 269 -3.39 -15.07 24.61
C VAL A 269 -4.77 -15.13 23.93
N GLY A 270 -4.86 -14.83 22.63
CA GLY A 270 -6.12 -14.95 21.88
C GLY A 270 -6.50 -16.39 21.61
N GLN A 271 -5.51 -17.28 21.55
CA GLN A 271 -5.70 -18.72 21.35
C GLN A 271 -5.98 -19.49 22.65
N ILE A 272 -5.68 -18.92 23.82
CA ILE A 272 -5.75 -19.62 25.11
C ILE A 272 -6.57 -18.79 26.09
N SER A 273 -7.91 -18.85 25.92
CA SER A 273 -8.84 -18.25 26.86
C SER A 273 -9.34 -19.27 27.88
N GLY A 274 -9.61 -18.85 29.11
CA GLY A 274 -10.12 -19.72 30.19
C GLY A 274 -11.51 -20.35 29.94
N LYS A 275 -12.13 -20.12 28.77
CA LYS A 275 -13.44 -20.65 28.36
C LYS A 275 -13.35 -21.74 27.27
N ASP A 276 -12.15 -22.05 26.78
CA ASP A 276 -11.94 -22.89 25.61
C ASP A 276 -12.05 -24.39 25.89
N LEU A 277 -12.71 -25.12 24.97
CA LEU A 277 -12.80 -26.58 24.99
C LEU A 277 -11.43 -27.21 24.72
N VAL A 278 -10.92 -27.99 25.67
CA VAL A 278 -9.75 -28.84 25.51
C VAL A 278 -10.17 -30.17 24.85
N ASP A 279 -9.42 -30.63 23.85
CA ASP A 279 -9.66 -31.95 23.24
C ASP A 279 -9.40 -33.05 24.28
N GLY A 280 -10.45 -33.74 24.71
CA GLY A 280 -10.39 -34.71 25.80
C GLY A 280 -9.47 -35.89 25.52
N LYS A 281 -9.27 -36.27 24.25
CA LYS A 281 -8.36 -37.37 23.88
C LYS A 281 -6.91 -36.92 23.97
N ILE A 282 -6.58 -35.74 23.43
CA ILE A 282 -5.25 -35.14 23.56
C ILE A 282 -4.89 -34.94 25.03
N LEU A 283 -5.82 -34.41 25.83
CA LEU A 283 -5.62 -34.23 27.28
C LEU A 283 -5.29 -35.55 27.99
N LYS A 284 -6.01 -36.63 27.68
CA LYS A 284 -5.75 -37.95 28.27
C LYS A 284 -4.36 -38.49 27.88
N LEU A 285 -3.94 -38.27 26.64
CA LEU A 285 -2.64 -38.72 26.14
C LEU A 285 -1.49 -37.92 26.77
N ILE A 286 -1.63 -36.59 26.89
CA ILE A 286 -0.62 -35.77 27.56
C ILE A 286 -0.50 -36.15 29.05
N ARG A 287 -1.61 -36.44 29.74
CA ARG A 287 -1.54 -36.97 31.12
C ARG A 287 -0.75 -38.28 31.22
N LYS A 288 -0.92 -39.19 30.26
CA LYS A 288 -0.15 -40.45 30.20
C LYS A 288 1.35 -40.20 29.99
N ILE A 289 1.69 -39.27 29.09
CA ILE A 289 3.08 -38.85 28.86
C ILE A 289 3.67 -38.27 30.16
N ALA A 290 2.95 -37.36 30.82
CA ALA A 290 3.33 -36.76 32.09
C ALA A 290 3.56 -37.76 33.24
N THR A 291 2.91 -38.93 33.21
CA THR A 291 3.10 -39.99 34.21
C THR A 291 4.16 -41.03 33.83
N GLY A 292 4.74 -40.94 32.63
CA GLY A 292 5.80 -41.84 32.16
C GLY A 292 5.38 -42.97 31.23
N GLU A 293 4.14 -42.98 30.75
CA GLU A 293 3.69 -43.88 29.65
C GLU A 293 4.00 -43.22 28.29
N SER A 294 5.22 -42.72 28.09
CA SER A 294 5.53 -41.73 27.04
C SER A 294 5.46 -42.27 25.61
N MET A 295 6.08 -43.42 25.31
CA MET A 295 6.24 -43.90 23.93
C MET A 295 4.92 -44.27 23.23
N ASP A 296 4.08 -45.07 23.89
CA ASP A 296 2.78 -45.49 23.33
C ASP A 296 1.81 -44.30 23.26
N ALA A 297 1.78 -43.45 24.28
CA ALA A 297 0.90 -42.30 24.32
C ALA A 297 1.31 -41.21 23.31
N LEU A 298 2.62 -41.02 23.07
CA LEU A 298 3.13 -40.10 22.07
C LEU A 298 2.79 -40.56 20.66
N THR A 299 2.99 -41.85 20.37
CA THR A 299 2.62 -42.43 19.07
C THR A 299 1.13 -42.24 18.79
N LEU A 300 0.27 -42.57 19.77
CA LEU A 300 -1.17 -42.39 19.68
C LEU A 300 -1.58 -40.91 19.55
N LEU A 301 -0.84 -40.00 20.17
CA LEU A 301 -1.06 -38.55 20.06
C LEU A 301 -0.77 -38.05 18.65
N VAL A 302 0.39 -38.44 18.11
CA VAL A 302 0.82 -38.09 16.74
C VAL A 302 -0.17 -38.65 15.72
N ASP A 303 -0.52 -39.93 15.81
CA ASP A 303 -1.48 -40.58 14.91
C ASP A 303 -2.86 -39.89 14.95
N TYR A 304 -3.36 -39.61 16.15
CA TYR A 304 -4.64 -38.94 16.30
C TYR A 304 -4.61 -37.53 15.71
N ALA A 305 -3.53 -36.77 15.95
CA ALA A 305 -3.38 -35.42 15.42
C ALA A 305 -3.22 -35.42 13.87
N GLN A 306 -2.56 -36.43 13.30
CA GLN A 306 -2.40 -36.60 11.84
C GLN A 306 -3.70 -37.04 11.15
N SER A 307 -4.50 -37.91 11.78
CA SER A 307 -5.77 -38.43 11.22
C SER A 307 -6.84 -37.36 10.98
N GLN A 308 -6.65 -36.15 11.52
CA GLN A 308 -7.58 -35.03 11.46
C GLN A 308 -6.99 -33.82 10.72
N ARG A 309 -6.06 -34.03 9.77
CA ARG A 309 -5.42 -32.95 9.01
C ARG A 309 -6.44 -32.10 8.24
N ARG A 310 -6.28 -30.77 8.31
CA ARG A 310 -6.89 -29.82 7.36
C ARG A 310 -6.34 -30.12 5.96
N ALA A 311 -7.18 -29.96 4.93
CA ALA A 311 -6.76 -30.10 3.54
C ALA A 311 -5.50 -29.26 3.26
N PRO A 312 -4.51 -29.80 2.52
CA PRO A 312 -3.32 -29.03 2.16
C PRO A 312 -3.72 -27.77 1.40
N LYS A 313 -3.00 -26.65 1.63
CA LYS A 313 -3.11 -25.45 0.78
C LYS A 313 -2.85 -25.89 -0.66
N ALA A 314 -3.81 -25.66 -1.55
CA ALA A 314 -3.63 -25.96 -2.97
C ALA A 314 -2.40 -25.21 -3.49
N ALA A 315 -1.48 -25.93 -4.13
CA ALA A 315 -0.38 -25.29 -4.84
C ALA A 315 -0.98 -24.42 -5.95
N SER A 316 -0.65 -23.14 -5.97
CA SER A 316 -1.04 -22.25 -7.05
C SER A 316 -0.26 -22.68 -8.29
N ARG A 317 -0.93 -23.28 -9.27
CA ARG A 317 -0.41 -23.38 -10.63
C ARG A 317 -0.49 -21.99 -11.23
N GLN A 318 0.61 -21.25 -11.24
CA GLN A 318 0.73 -20.04 -12.04
C GLN A 318 0.98 -20.47 -13.49
N THR A 319 0.18 -19.91 -14.41
CA THR A 319 0.52 -19.94 -15.83
C THR A 319 1.58 -18.87 -16.04
N GLU A 320 2.75 -19.21 -16.58
CA GLU A 320 3.78 -18.21 -16.91
C GLU A 320 3.66 -17.81 -18.38
N PHE A 321 3.54 -16.50 -18.63
CA PHE A 321 3.63 -15.91 -19.96
C PHE A 321 4.96 -15.17 -20.09
N ASP A 322 5.45 -15.00 -21.32
CA ASP A 322 6.63 -14.17 -21.55
C ASP A 322 6.33 -12.70 -21.21
N ASP A 323 7.31 -12.04 -20.59
CA ASP A 323 7.19 -10.67 -20.09
C ASP A 323 8.26 -9.72 -20.68
N PRO A 324 8.15 -9.35 -21.97
CA PRO A 324 9.07 -8.40 -22.59
C PRO A 324 8.95 -7.00 -21.99
N PHE A 325 7.76 -6.59 -21.54
CA PHE A 325 7.54 -5.27 -20.97
C PHE A 325 8.20 -5.13 -19.61
N GLY A 326 8.08 -6.12 -18.73
CA GLY A 326 8.76 -6.14 -17.43
C GLY A 326 10.28 -6.09 -17.58
N ARG A 327 10.84 -6.79 -18.58
CA ARG A 327 12.28 -6.67 -18.93
C ARG A 327 12.64 -5.26 -19.40
N ALA A 328 11.82 -4.65 -20.25
CA ALA A 328 12.04 -3.28 -20.72
C ALA A 328 11.92 -2.23 -19.61
N LEU A 329 11.08 -2.45 -18.60
CA LEU A 329 11.01 -1.60 -17.40
C LEU A 329 12.25 -1.76 -16.50
N ALA A 330 12.84 -2.96 -16.44
CA ALA A 330 14.03 -3.24 -15.65
C ALA A 330 15.34 -2.75 -16.30
N ASP A 331 15.35 -2.63 -17.63
CA ASP A 331 16.48 -2.14 -18.42
C ASP A 331 16.19 -0.74 -19.01
N PRO A 332 16.63 0.35 -18.33
CA PRO A 332 16.40 1.71 -18.78
C PRO A 332 17.18 2.08 -20.05
N ASP A 333 18.27 1.36 -20.36
CA ASP A 333 19.15 1.64 -21.50
C ASP A 333 18.86 0.75 -22.72
N GLY A 334 17.90 -0.18 -22.60
CA GLY A 334 17.51 -1.10 -23.66
C GLY A 334 16.71 -0.47 -24.81
N ASP A 335 16.52 -1.24 -25.88
CA ASP A 335 15.83 -0.78 -27.10
C ASP A 335 14.39 -0.29 -26.84
N PRO A 336 13.92 0.76 -27.56
CA PRO A 336 12.56 1.27 -27.41
C PRO A 336 11.48 0.20 -27.61
N VAL A 337 10.48 0.21 -26.74
CA VAL A 337 9.33 -0.72 -26.86
C VAL A 337 8.13 -0.07 -27.55
N PHE A 338 7.35 -0.87 -28.25
CA PHE A 338 6.12 -0.44 -28.92
C PHE A 338 4.94 -1.20 -28.33
N MET A 339 3.97 -0.44 -27.83
CA MET A 339 2.70 -0.99 -27.35
C MET A 339 1.63 -0.82 -28.42
N LEU A 340 0.74 -1.81 -28.54
CA LEU A 340 -0.43 -1.77 -29.40
C LEU A 340 -1.69 -1.80 -28.52
N GLU A 341 -2.47 -0.74 -28.61
CA GLU A 341 -3.73 -0.64 -27.88
C GLU A 341 -4.84 -1.43 -28.57
N LEU A 342 -5.33 -2.46 -27.89
CA LEU A 342 -6.42 -3.32 -28.34
C LEU A 342 -7.69 -2.95 -27.57
N ALA A 343 -8.65 -2.36 -28.29
CA ALA A 343 -9.91 -1.93 -27.71
C ALA A 343 -11.07 -2.89 -28.06
N PRO A 344 -11.75 -3.50 -27.08
CA PRO A 344 -12.92 -4.32 -27.35
C PRO A 344 -14.10 -3.45 -27.78
N ALA A 345 -14.38 -3.40 -29.08
CA ALA A 345 -15.60 -2.84 -29.65
C ALA A 345 -16.62 -3.95 -29.96
N GLU A 346 -17.91 -3.61 -30.04
CA GLU A 346 -18.95 -4.55 -30.46
C GLU A 346 -18.62 -5.13 -31.85
N GLY A 347 -18.36 -6.45 -31.92
CA GLY A 347 -18.12 -7.18 -33.16
C GLY A 347 -16.65 -7.39 -33.58
N GLY A 348 -15.66 -6.88 -32.85
CA GLY A 348 -14.24 -6.90 -33.25
C GLY A 348 -13.33 -7.93 -32.54
N LEU A 349 -13.88 -8.92 -31.84
CA LEU A 349 -13.05 -9.87 -31.06
C LEU A 349 -12.14 -10.75 -31.93
N ASP A 350 -12.68 -11.25 -33.04
CA ASP A 350 -11.93 -12.13 -33.95
C ASP A 350 -10.73 -11.38 -34.56
N GLU A 351 -10.87 -10.07 -34.83
CA GLU A 351 -9.79 -9.21 -35.31
C GLU A 351 -8.70 -9.03 -34.24
N ILE A 352 -9.09 -8.85 -32.97
CA ILE A 352 -8.13 -8.74 -31.85
C ILE A 352 -7.33 -10.04 -31.70
N PHE A 353 -8.00 -11.20 -31.79
CA PHE A 353 -7.33 -12.50 -31.71
C PHE A 353 -6.42 -12.77 -32.92
N ALA A 354 -6.85 -12.38 -34.13
CA ALA A 354 -6.03 -12.47 -35.33
C ALA A 354 -4.76 -11.62 -35.20
N ILE A 355 -4.88 -10.36 -34.74
CA ILE A 355 -3.73 -9.49 -34.48
C ILE A 355 -2.79 -10.15 -33.45
N ALA A 356 -3.33 -10.64 -32.33
CA ALA A 356 -2.53 -11.29 -31.27
C ALA A 356 -1.77 -12.54 -31.77
N GLU A 357 -2.34 -13.27 -32.72
CA GLU A 357 -1.68 -14.42 -33.36
C GLU A 357 -0.61 -13.98 -34.36
N GLU A 358 -0.90 -13.00 -35.21
CA GLU A 358 0.02 -12.53 -36.26
C GLU A 358 1.28 -11.87 -35.70
N VAL A 359 1.18 -11.10 -34.61
CA VAL A 359 2.34 -10.46 -33.96
C VAL A 359 2.97 -11.28 -32.85
N ARG A 360 2.59 -12.56 -32.70
CA ARG A 360 3.19 -13.47 -31.71
C ARG A 360 4.72 -13.48 -31.75
N ASP A 361 5.29 -13.38 -32.95
CA ASP A 361 6.74 -13.44 -33.18
C ASP A 361 7.40 -12.04 -33.34
N GLU A 362 6.64 -10.95 -33.21
CA GLU A 362 7.14 -9.57 -33.32
C GLU A 362 7.26 -8.89 -31.96
N ASP A 363 8.11 -7.88 -31.80
CA ASP A 363 8.35 -7.19 -30.51
C ASP A 363 7.27 -6.14 -30.16
N TYR A 364 6.00 -6.53 -30.16
CA TYR A 364 4.88 -5.70 -29.69
C TYR A 364 4.37 -6.14 -28.33
N ILE A 365 4.03 -5.16 -27.50
CA ILE A 365 3.36 -5.35 -26.21
C ILE A 365 1.89 -4.95 -26.36
N PHE A 366 0.98 -5.77 -25.88
CA PHE A 366 -0.45 -5.48 -25.99
C PHE A 366 -0.93 -4.69 -24.78
N THR A 367 -1.79 -3.69 -25.01
CA THR A 367 -2.60 -3.11 -23.94
C THR A 367 -4.07 -3.44 -24.21
N ILE A 368 -4.77 -3.92 -23.20
CA ILE A 368 -6.20 -4.26 -23.29
C ILE A 368 -6.99 -3.19 -22.58
N THR A 369 -7.80 -2.45 -23.33
CA THR A 369 -8.59 -1.35 -22.75
C THR A 369 -9.79 -1.87 -21.96
N ASP A 370 -10.14 -1.14 -20.90
CA ASP A 370 -11.33 -1.43 -20.10
C ASP A 370 -12.54 -0.74 -20.74
N THR A 371 -13.47 -1.52 -21.29
CA THR A 371 -14.60 -1.14 -22.16
C THR A 371 -14.89 0.37 -22.25
N PRO A 372 -14.45 1.06 -23.31
CA PRO A 372 -14.63 2.52 -23.45
C PRO A 372 -16.11 2.94 -23.30
N GLY A 373 -16.37 4.03 -22.58
CA GLY A 373 -17.70 4.65 -22.46
C GLY A 373 -18.81 3.84 -21.76
N GLY A 374 -18.53 2.63 -21.27
CA GLY A 374 -19.53 1.76 -20.62
C GLY A 374 -20.41 0.95 -21.58
N ASN A 375 -19.93 0.70 -22.81
CA ASN A 375 -20.60 -0.18 -23.77
C ASN A 375 -20.75 -1.62 -23.23
N ARG A 376 -21.68 -2.41 -23.77
CA ARG A 376 -21.94 -3.80 -23.31
C ARG A 376 -21.12 -4.80 -24.12
N THR A 377 -19.79 -4.79 -23.94
CA THR A 377 -18.87 -5.71 -24.62
C THR A 377 -18.48 -6.90 -23.72
N PRO A 378 -17.97 -8.02 -24.28
CA PRO A 378 -17.40 -9.13 -23.52
C PRO A 378 -16.34 -8.63 -22.53
N GLY A 379 -16.31 -9.24 -21.34
CA GLY A 379 -15.48 -8.76 -20.24
C GLY A 379 -14.00 -8.68 -20.63
N PRO A 380 -13.34 -7.52 -20.44
CA PRO A 380 -11.96 -7.32 -20.88
C PRO A 380 -10.97 -8.28 -20.19
N ASP A 381 -11.33 -8.82 -19.03
CA ASP A 381 -10.55 -9.81 -18.28
C ASP A 381 -10.37 -11.12 -19.06
N THR A 382 -11.45 -11.61 -19.66
CA THR A 382 -11.41 -12.84 -20.46
C THR A 382 -10.61 -12.60 -21.73
N LEU A 383 -10.79 -11.43 -22.34
CA LEU A 383 -10.03 -11.02 -23.51
C LEU A 383 -8.52 -10.99 -23.22
N ALA A 384 -8.11 -10.40 -22.09
CA ALA A 384 -6.69 -10.31 -21.73
C ALA A 384 -6.06 -11.70 -21.51
N VAL A 385 -6.77 -12.62 -20.84
CA VAL A 385 -6.28 -13.99 -20.64
C VAL A 385 -6.17 -14.75 -21.97
N GLU A 386 -7.15 -14.60 -22.87
CA GLU A 386 -7.11 -15.27 -24.18
C GLU A 386 -6.04 -14.66 -25.10
N VAL A 387 -5.88 -13.34 -25.15
CA VAL A 387 -4.77 -12.68 -25.86
C VAL A 387 -3.42 -13.17 -25.31
N ALA A 388 -3.30 -13.35 -23.99
CA ALA A 388 -2.08 -13.86 -23.39
C ALA A 388 -1.79 -15.31 -23.79
N ARG A 389 -2.82 -16.16 -23.85
CA ARG A 389 -2.69 -17.55 -24.31
C ARG A 389 -2.35 -17.65 -25.79
N ILE A 390 -2.98 -16.83 -26.62
CA ILE A 390 -2.75 -16.83 -28.08
C ILE A 390 -1.37 -16.29 -28.41
N SER A 391 -0.96 -15.17 -27.82
CA SER A 391 0.33 -14.54 -28.10
C SER A 391 1.50 -15.14 -27.31
N GLY A 392 1.23 -15.93 -26.26
CA GLY A 392 2.24 -16.44 -25.34
C GLY A 392 2.87 -15.37 -24.43
N ARG A 393 2.34 -14.15 -24.43
CA ARG A 393 2.90 -12.98 -23.74
C ARG A 393 1.89 -12.32 -22.83
N GLN A 394 2.36 -11.71 -21.76
CA GLN A 394 1.50 -10.98 -20.84
C GLN A 394 1.11 -9.60 -21.42
N PRO A 395 -0.18 -9.32 -21.65
CA PRO A 395 -0.64 -7.96 -21.96
C PRO A 395 -0.61 -7.06 -20.71
N ILE A 396 -0.65 -5.76 -20.95
CA ILE A 396 -0.97 -4.74 -19.95
C ILE A 396 -2.49 -4.62 -19.88
N MET A 397 -3.05 -4.82 -18.69
CA MET A 397 -4.50 -4.81 -18.49
C MET A 397 -4.97 -3.50 -17.86
N ASN A 398 -5.87 -2.78 -18.53
CA ASN A 398 -6.46 -1.56 -17.97
C ASN A 398 -7.50 -1.92 -16.90
N LEU A 399 -7.39 -1.28 -15.73
CA LEU A 399 -8.34 -1.41 -14.63
C LEU A 399 -9.00 -0.05 -14.37
N SER A 400 -10.29 0.05 -14.66
CA SER A 400 -11.06 1.30 -14.54
C SER A 400 -11.92 1.37 -13.27
N CYS A 401 -11.82 2.49 -12.55
CA CYS A 401 -12.63 2.72 -11.34
C CYS A 401 -14.08 3.14 -11.59
N LYS A 402 -14.53 3.21 -12.85
CA LYS A 402 -15.85 3.77 -13.21
C LYS A 402 -17.04 2.93 -12.75
N SER A 403 -16.90 1.60 -12.76
CA SER A 403 -18.01 0.65 -12.59
C SER A 403 -17.92 -0.23 -11.34
N ASP A 404 -16.72 -0.41 -10.80
CA ASP A 404 -16.44 -1.35 -9.72
C ASP A 404 -16.06 -0.64 -8.43
N ASP A 405 -16.43 -1.24 -7.29
CA ASP A 405 -15.94 -0.82 -5.98
C ASP A 405 -14.53 -1.39 -5.71
N ARG A 406 -13.87 -0.94 -4.63
CA ARG A 406 -12.52 -1.41 -4.27
C ARG A 406 -12.41 -2.92 -4.12
N ASN A 407 -13.46 -3.59 -3.63
CA ASN A 407 -13.43 -5.03 -3.39
C ASN A 407 -13.51 -5.79 -4.72
N ALA A 408 -14.34 -5.33 -5.65
CA ALA A 408 -14.42 -5.88 -6.99
C ALA A 408 -13.10 -5.68 -7.75
N LEU A 409 -12.50 -4.49 -7.71
CA LEU A 409 -11.20 -4.20 -8.33
C LEU A 409 -10.06 -5.06 -7.76
N ILE A 410 -9.98 -5.20 -6.43
CA ILE A 410 -8.96 -6.04 -5.77
C ILE A 410 -9.16 -7.52 -6.12
N ARG A 411 -10.40 -8.03 -6.09
CA ARG A 411 -10.67 -9.43 -6.49
C ARG A 411 -10.31 -9.68 -7.95
N ARG A 412 -10.62 -8.74 -8.82
CA ARG A 412 -10.29 -8.77 -10.25
C ARG A 412 -8.78 -8.83 -10.47
N ALA A 413 -8.02 -7.93 -9.83
CA ALA A 413 -6.56 -7.93 -9.87
C ALA A 413 -5.96 -9.25 -9.35
N LEU A 414 -6.43 -9.75 -8.20
CA LEU A 414 -5.97 -11.04 -7.65
C LEU A 414 -6.28 -12.22 -8.57
N ALA A 415 -7.47 -12.25 -9.18
CA ALA A 415 -7.85 -13.30 -10.11
C ALA A 415 -6.95 -13.31 -11.35
N LEU A 416 -6.71 -12.14 -11.95
CA LEU A 416 -5.84 -11.99 -13.13
C LEU A 416 -4.38 -12.31 -12.79
N TYR A 417 -3.90 -11.87 -11.62
CA TYR A 417 -2.56 -12.21 -11.13
C TYR A 417 -2.35 -13.73 -11.03
N HIS A 418 -3.33 -14.45 -10.48
CA HIS A 418 -3.26 -15.91 -10.39
C HIS A 418 -3.45 -16.62 -11.76
N GLN A 419 -3.95 -15.93 -12.78
CA GLN A 419 -3.92 -16.41 -14.17
C GLN A 419 -2.59 -16.14 -14.87
N GLY A 420 -1.64 -15.46 -14.22
CA GLY A 420 -0.34 -15.11 -14.79
C GLY A 420 -0.28 -13.72 -15.41
N LEU A 421 -1.22 -12.82 -15.11
CA LEU A 421 -1.22 -11.43 -15.58
C LEU A 421 -0.83 -10.46 -14.47
N HIS A 422 0.34 -9.83 -14.59
CA HIS A 422 0.99 -9.04 -13.54
C HIS A 422 1.11 -7.54 -13.88
N HIS A 423 0.78 -7.10 -15.10
CA HIS A 423 0.79 -5.68 -15.50
C HIS A 423 -0.62 -5.09 -15.45
N PHE A 424 -0.85 -4.15 -14.53
CA PHE A 424 -2.12 -3.43 -14.42
C PHE A 424 -1.96 -1.93 -14.64
N PHE A 425 -2.78 -1.38 -15.53
CA PHE A 425 -2.82 0.05 -15.83
C PHE A 425 -4.02 0.71 -15.14
N ALA A 426 -3.75 1.44 -14.06
CA ALA A 426 -4.76 2.05 -13.19
C ALA A 426 -5.31 3.36 -13.79
N ILE A 427 -6.61 3.39 -14.09
CA ILE A 427 -7.30 4.54 -14.66
C ILE A 427 -8.59 4.88 -13.92
N SER A 428 -8.89 6.18 -13.79
CA SER A 428 -10.16 6.62 -13.16
C SER A 428 -11.36 6.16 -13.99
N GLY A 429 -11.24 6.20 -15.32
CA GLY A 429 -12.33 5.89 -16.24
C GLY A 429 -13.23 7.08 -16.58
N ASP A 430 -14.05 6.84 -17.60
CA ASP A 430 -15.05 7.78 -18.07
C ASP A 430 -16.41 7.55 -17.44
N TYR A 431 -17.22 8.60 -17.44
CA TYR A 431 -18.58 8.51 -16.92
C TYR A 431 -19.40 7.58 -17.81
N THR A 432 -20.13 6.64 -17.21
CA THR A 432 -20.81 5.58 -17.96
C THR A 432 -22.10 6.08 -18.61
N ASN A 433 -22.32 5.73 -19.88
CA ASN A 433 -23.58 6.00 -20.57
C ASN A 433 -24.65 4.97 -20.14
N GLY A 434 -25.68 5.41 -19.39
CA GLY A 434 -26.83 4.58 -19.03
C GLY A 434 -26.63 3.60 -17.86
N GLY A 435 -25.46 3.58 -17.23
CA GLY A 435 -25.16 2.84 -15.99
C GLY A 435 -25.01 3.76 -14.77
N ARG A 436 -25.09 3.20 -13.56
CA ARG A 436 -24.78 3.95 -12.34
C ARG A 436 -23.25 4.02 -12.17
N PRO A 437 -22.64 5.21 -12.14
CA PRO A 437 -21.21 5.35 -11.87
C PRO A 437 -20.91 5.00 -10.41
N VAL A 438 -19.81 4.28 -10.17
CA VAL A 438 -19.36 3.89 -8.82
C VAL A 438 -18.30 4.85 -8.31
N PHE A 439 -17.13 4.90 -8.95
CA PHE A 439 -15.99 5.75 -8.56
C PHE A 439 -15.69 5.70 -7.05
N ASP A 440 -15.66 4.49 -6.48
CA ASP A 440 -15.24 4.27 -5.09
C ASP A 440 -13.75 4.59 -4.89
N LEU A 441 -12.95 4.34 -5.93
CA LEU A 441 -11.55 4.71 -6.02
C LEU A 441 -11.32 5.68 -7.19
N ASP A 442 -10.24 6.45 -7.13
CA ASP A 442 -9.65 7.09 -8.31
C ASP A 442 -8.36 6.36 -8.73
N ALA A 443 -7.74 6.77 -9.84
CA ALA A 443 -6.53 6.11 -10.35
C ALA A 443 -5.36 6.10 -9.34
N VAL A 444 -5.24 7.13 -8.49
CA VAL A 444 -4.19 7.20 -7.46
C VAL A 444 -4.51 6.19 -6.37
N SER A 445 -5.75 6.18 -5.86
CA SER A 445 -6.17 5.22 -4.83
C SER A 445 -6.13 3.78 -5.32
N LEU A 446 -6.43 3.52 -6.60
CA LEU A 446 -6.28 2.19 -7.22
C LEU A 446 -4.80 1.80 -7.33
N SER A 447 -3.91 2.73 -7.70
CA SER A 447 -2.46 2.47 -7.71
C SER A 447 -1.98 2.07 -6.32
N LEU A 448 -2.41 2.80 -5.28
CA LEU A 448 -2.12 2.47 -3.89
C LEU A 448 -2.68 1.10 -3.48
N ALA A 449 -3.92 0.79 -3.88
CA ALA A 449 -4.52 -0.52 -3.61
C ALA A 449 -3.71 -1.66 -4.25
N LEU A 450 -3.26 -1.51 -5.49
CA LEU A 450 -2.40 -2.48 -6.15
C LEU A 450 -1.02 -2.58 -5.46
N ASP A 451 -0.42 -1.45 -5.09
CA ASP A 451 0.88 -1.41 -4.42
C ASP A 451 0.85 -2.07 -3.04
N THR A 452 -0.23 -1.89 -2.27
CA THR A 452 -0.40 -2.62 -1.00
C THR A 452 -0.45 -4.13 -1.20
N LEU A 453 -1.10 -4.63 -2.27
CA LEU A 453 -1.07 -6.06 -2.61
C LEU A 453 0.34 -6.52 -2.98
N ARG A 454 1.07 -5.72 -3.79
CA ARG A 454 2.49 -5.96 -4.13
C ARG A 454 3.32 -6.11 -2.87
N ARG A 455 3.14 -5.23 -1.89
CA ARG A 455 3.83 -5.23 -0.58
C ARG A 455 3.36 -6.31 0.39
N GLY A 456 2.37 -7.12 0.03
CA GLY A 456 1.87 -8.16 0.94
C GLY A 456 0.91 -7.67 2.03
N LEU A 457 0.27 -6.53 1.81
CA LEU A 457 -0.67 -5.89 2.72
C LEU A 457 -2.12 -6.00 2.23
N ASN A 458 -3.06 -5.72 3.12
CA ASN A 458 -4.47 -5.50 2.83
C ASN A 458 -4.72 -4.00 2.58
N PHE A 459 -5.71 -3.71 1.76
CA PHE A 459 -6.18 -2.35 1.48
C PHE A 459 -7.59 -2.16 2.05
N PRO A 460 -7.90 -1.01 2.69
CA PRO A 460 -7.04 0.14 2.96
C PRO A 460 -6.32 0.11 4.32
N ASP A 461 -6.48 -0.96 5.12
CA ASP A 461 -6.01 -0.99 6.51
C ASP A 461 -4.48 -1.09 6.69
N LEU A 462 -3.76 -1.52 5.64
CA LEU A 462 -2.31 -1.77 5.63
C LEU A 462 -1.86 -2.92 6.55
N MET A 463 -2.77 -3.82 6.91
CA MET A 463 -2.46 -5.00 7.72
C MET A 463 -1.80 -6.09 6.87
N PRO A 464 -0.90 -6.93 7.44
CA PRO A 464 -0.32 -8.03 6.70
C PRO A 464 -1.37 -9.01 6.16
N ARG A 465 -1.21 -9.40 4.89
CA ARG A 465 -2.16 -10.28 4.21
C ARG A 465 -1.71 -11.76 4.29
N PRO A 466 -2.63 -12.71 4.54
CA PRO A 466 -2.30 -14.16 4.59
C PRO A 466 -1.73 -14.78 3.30
N GLY A 467 -1.76 -14.04 2.18
CA GLY A 467 -1.25 -14.45 0.87
C GLY A 467 0.16 -13.95 0.53
N GLY A 468 0.84 -13.21 1.42
CA GLY A 468 2.23 -12.75 1.19
C GLY A 468 2.36 -11.64 0.12
N ALA A 469 3.55 -11.25 -0.30
CA ALA A 469 3.70 -10.22 -1.34
C ALA A 469 3.24 -10.71 -2.74
N LEU A 470 2.78 -9.80 -3.60
CA LEU A 470 2.60 -10.06 -5.04
C LEU A 470 3.77 -9.44 -5.81
N GLU A 471 4.96 -10.01 -5.65
CA GLU A 471 6.25 -9.37 -5.98
C GLU A 471 6.41 -8.98 -7.46
N HIS A 472 5.76 -9.72 -8.36
CA HIS A 472 5.83 -9.46 -9.81
C HIS A 472 4.85 -8.38 -10.31
N LEU A 473 4.02 -7.80 -9.44
CA LEU A 473 3.01 -6.84 -9.84
C LEU A 473 3.63 -5.52 -10.32
N GLN A 474 3.28 -5.11 -11.53
CA GLN A 474 3.67 -3.84 -12.13
C GLN A 474 2.44 -2.96 -12.35
N ILE A 475 2.58 -1.68 -11.98
CA ILE A 475 1.47 -0.74 -11.90
C ILE A 475 1.76 0.42 -12.86
N GLY A 476 0.97 0.55 -13.91
CA GLY A 476 1.00 1.71 -14.80
C GLY A 476 -0.07 2.72 -14.43
N ALA A 477 0.12 3.98 -14.81
CA ALA A 477 -0.90 5.01 -14.63
C ALA A 477 -0.96 6.02 -15.78
N ALA A 478 -2.14 6.54 -16.08
CA ALA A 478 -2.30 7.53 -17.15
C ALA A 478 -1.81 8.94 -16.77
N VAL A 479 -1.36 9.76 -17.70
CA VAL A 479 -1.11 11.21 -17.48
C VAL A 479 -1.56 12.00 -18.69
N SER A 480 -2.12 13.20 -18.48
CA SER A 480 -2.47 14.09 -19.60
C SER A 480 -1.62 15.36 -19.54
N PRO A 481 -0.49 15.44 -20.28
CA PRO A 481 0.29 16.67 -20.34
C PRO A 481 -0.41 17.80 -21.12
N PHE A 482 -1.44 17.48 -21.91
CA PHE A 482 -2.16 18.43 -22.77
C PHE A 482 -3.15 19.30 -21.97
N LYS A 483 -2.62 20.12 -21.07
CA LYS A 483 -3.33 21.13 -20.30
C LYS A 483 -2.72 22.50 -20.57
N TYR A 484 -3.61 23.48 -20.75
CA TYR A 484 -3.27 24.80 -21.28
C TYR A 484 -3.71 25.94 -20.36
N SER A 485 -4.18 25.60 -19.15
CA SER A 485 -4.36 26.55 -18.04
C SER A 485 -3.35 26.22 -16.94
N GLU A 486 -2.92 27.23 -16.16
CA GLU A 486 -1.99 27.02 -15.04
C GLU A 486 -2.55 26.01 -14.04
N ALA A 487 -3.80 26.17 -13.62
CA ALA A 487 -4.45 25.30 -12.65
C ALA A 487 -4.56 23.84 -13.13
N ASP A 488 -4.98 23.60 -14.37
CA ASP A 488 -5.14 22.22 -14.86
C ASP A 488 -3.79 21.53 -15.08
N THR A 489 -2.77 22.28 -15.51
CA THR A 489 -1.38 21.80 -15.68
C THR A 489 -0.82 21.33 -14.34
N TRP A 490 -0.88 22.20 -13.33
CA TRP A 490 -0.47 21.87 -11.97
C TRP A 490 -1.27 20.71 -11.37
N GLY A 491 -2.56 20.61 -11.70
CA GLY A 491 -3.40 19.50 -11.26
C GLY A 491 -2.96 18.15 -11.82
N GLN A 492 -2.54 18.10 -13.09
CA GLN A 492 -2.02 16.86 -13.68
C GLN A 492 -0.66 16.49 -13.09
N TYR A 493 0.25 17.44 -12.89
CA TYR A 493 1.58 17.16 -12.31
C TYR A 493 1.52 16.79 -10.82
N LEU A 494 0.64 17.42 -10.05
CA LEU A 494 0.31 16.97 -8.70
C LEU A 494 -0.17 15.51 -8.70
N LYS A 495 -1.02 15.13 -9.66
CA LYS A 495 -1.50 13.76 -9.79
C LYS A 495 -0.40 12.79 -10.23
N VAL A 496 0.56 13.21 -11.05
CA VAL A 496 1.75 12.41 -11.39
C VAL A 496 2.59 12.11 -10.14
N TRP A 497 2.89 13.13 -9.34
CA TRP A 497 3.59 12.94 -8.07
C TRP A 497 2.89 11.91 -7.19
N LYS A 498 1.58 12.08 -6.99
CA LYS A 498 0.77 11.16 -6.20
C LYS A 498 0.77 9.74 -6.74
N LYS A 499 0.75 9.55 -8.07
CA LYS A 499 0.81 8.22 -8.69
C LYS A 499 2.14 7.53 -8.42
N ARG A 500 3.25 8.25 -8.57
CA ARG A 500 4.58 7.73 -8.25
C ARG A 500 4.66 7.31 -6.78
N LYS A 501 4.20 8.17 -5.87
CA LYS A 501 4.16 7.89 -4.43
C LYS A 501 3.18 6.77 -4.04
N ALA A 502 2.11 6.58 -4.81
CA ALA A 502 1.18 5.47 -4.67
C ALA A 502 1.68 4.14 -5.29
N GLY A 503 2.93 4.09 -5.77
CA GLY A 503 3.57 2.86 -6.24
C GLY A 503 3.53 2.62 -7.76
N ALA A 504 3.10 3.58 -8.57
CA ALA A 504 3.17 3.44 -10.02
C ALA A 504 4.62 3.31 -10.52
N ASN A 505 4.84 2.35 -11.42
CA ASN A 505 6.12 2.02 -12.05
C ASN A 505 6.37 2.81 -13.33
N TYR A 506 5.31 3.12 -14.10
CA TYR A 506 5.42 3.82 -15.37
C TYR A 506 4.17 4.64 -15.68
N LEU A 507 4.30 5.58 -16.63
CA LEU A 507 3.19 6.40 -17.12
C LEU A 507 2.91 6.15 -18.59
N ILE A 508 1.64 6.22 -18.99
CA ILE A 508 1.23 6.32 -20.40
C ILE A 508 0.51 7.66 -20.57
N THR A 509 0.88 8.43 -21.60
CA THR A 509 0.25 9.74 -21.82
C THR A 509 -1.12 9.58 -22.50
N GLN A 510 -2.01 10.56 -22.34
CA GLN A 510 -3.21 10.67 -23.16
C GLN A 510 -2.86 11.05 -24.62
N LEU A 511 -3.84 11.02 -25.52
CA LEU A 511 -3.73 11.56 -26.87
C LEU A 511 -3.37 13.05 -26.90
N GLY A 512 -2.27 13.38 -27.57
CA GLY A 512 -2.02 14.74 -28.05
C GLY A 512 -0.87 14.83 -29.04
N TYR A 513 -0.69 16.03 -29.60
CA TYR A 513 0.23 16.31 -30.71
C TYR A 513 1.24 17.42 -30.42
N ASP A 514 1.08 18.08 -29.29
CA ASP A 514 1.93 19.19 -28.86
C ASP A 514 3.22 18.64 -28.24
N VAL A 515 4.32 18.71 -28.99
CA VAL A 515 5.65 18.22 -28.57
C VAL A 515 6.18 19.02 -27.38
N ALA A 516 5.88 20.32 -27.27
CA ALA A 516 6.29 21.13 -26.14
C ALA A 516 5.67 20.61 -24.84
N LYS A 517 4.42 20.12 -24.87
CA LYS A 517 3.79 19.49 -23.69
C LYS A 517 4.37 18.14 -23.30
N PHE A 518 4.84 17.34 -24.25
CA PHE A 518 5.61 16.13 -23.93
C PHE A 518 6.94 16.49 -23.24
N GLN A 519 7.64 17.49 -23.78
CA GLN A 519 8.89 17.99 -23.19
C GLN A 519 8.66 18.58 -21.79
N GLU A 520 7.59 19.36 -21.60
CA GLU A 520 7.19 19.97 -20.32
C GLU A 520 7.04 18.92 -19.22
N LEU A 521 6.33 17.82 -19.50
CA LEU A 521 6.16 16.71 -18.55
C LEU A 521 7.52 16.13 -18.14
N LYS A 522 8.39 15.86 -19.11
CA LYS A 522 9.71 15.29 -18.83
C LYS A 522 10.58 16.25 -18.00
N MET A 523 10.61 17.53 -18.39
CA MET A 523 11.35 18.57 -17.66
C MET A 523 10.85 18.72 -16.22
N TRP A 524 9.53 18.75 -16.02
CA TRP A 524 8.96 18.83 -14.68
C TRP A 524 9.28 17.58 -13.85
N MET A 525 9.14 16.37 -14.41
CA MET A 525 9.47 15.11 -13.72
C MET A 525 10.94 15.06 -13.28
N THR A 526 11.86 15.52 -14.14
CA THR A 526 13.28 15.64 -13.80
C THR A 526 13.50 16.58 -12.62
N ARG A 527 12.91 17.79 -12.63
CA ARG A 527 13.00 18.74 -11.50
C ARG A 527 12.33 18.23 -10.23
N ALA A 528 11.28 17.43 -10.38
CA ALA A 528 10.58 16.80 -9.27
C ALA A 528 11.37 15.63 -8.65
N GLY A 529 12.49 15.21 -9.25
CA GLY A 529 13.30 14.07 -8.77
C GLY A 529 12.67 12.72 -9.06
N ILE A 530 11.79 12.63 -10.07
CA ILE A 530 11.11 11.40 -10.51
C ILE A 530 11.30 11.13 -12.01
N GLY A 531 12.34 11.72 -12.61
CA GLY A 531 12.66 11.56 -14.03
C GLY A 531 13.12 10.15 -14.42
N ASP A 532 13.41 9.30 -13.45
CA ASP A 532 13.70 7.86 -13.61
C ASP A 532 12.46 7.03 -13.96
N MET A 533 11.26 7.55 -13.67
CA MET A 533 10.01 6.86 -13.97
C MET A 533 9.75 6.87 -15.50
N PRO A 534 9.73 5.71 -16.18
CA PRO A 534 9.53 5.67 -17.62
C PRO A 534 8.14 6.17 -18.00
N VAL A 535 8.12 6.96 -19.08
CA VAL A 535 6.89 7.47 -19.70
C VAL A 535 6.82 6.93 -21.12
N PHE A 536 5.65 6.44 -21.49
CA PHE A 536 5.33 5.96 -22.83
C PHE A 536 4.32 6.92 -23.46
N PRO A 537 4.79 7.86 -24.30
CA PRO A 537 3.93 8.72 -25.08
C PRO A 537 2.98 7.93 -25.97
N MET A 538 1.71 8.35 -25.96
CA MET A 538 0.71 7.82 -26.87
C MET A 538 0.78 8.56 -28.21
N VAL A 539 1.05 7.82 -29.28
CA VAL A 539 1.07 8.31 -30.66
C VAL A 539 -0.11 7.67 -31.39
N TYR A 540 -1.06 8.51 -31.79
CA TYR A 540 -2.28 8.04 -32.42
C TYR A 540 -2.18 8.06 -33.95
N PHE A 541 -2.56 6.95 -34.57
CA PHE A 541 -2.67 6.84 -36.02
C PHE A 541 -3.91 7.58 -36.52
N LEU A 542 -3.75 8.89 -36.73
CA LEU A 542 -4.86 9.77 -37.06
C LEU A 542 -5.32 9.59 -38.49
N THR A 543 -6.58 9.21 -38.70
CA THR A 543 -7.19 9.13 -40.03
C THR A 543 -8.29 10.19 -40.22
N PRO A 544 -8.58 10.63 -41.46
CA PRO A 544 -9.69 11.57 -41.74
C PRO A 544 -11.06 11.03 -41.29
N GLN A 545 -11.27 9.71 -41.38
CA GLN A 545 -12.47 9.03 -40.91
C GLN A 545 -12.61 9.18 -39.39
N PHE A 546 -11.53 8.94 -38.66
CA PHE A 546 -11.54 9.08 -37.21
C PHE A 546 -11.74 10.53 -36.75
N LEU A 547 -11.18 11.51 -37.46
CA LEU A 547 -11.46 12.94 -37.20
C LEU A 547 -12.95 13.27 -37.30
N LYS A 548 -13.69 12.65 -38.22
CA LYS A 548 -15.14 12.83 -38.31
C LYS A 548 -15.87 12.22 -37.11
N VAL A 549 -15.35 11.12 -36.56
CA VAL A 549 -15.89 10.49 -35.35
C VAL A 549 -15.61 11.37 -34.13
N LEU A 550 -14.37 11.83 -33.94
CA LEU A 550 -13.98 12.72 -32.85
C LEU A 550 -14.74 14.05 -32.84
N ASN A 551 -15.05 14.61 -34.01
CA ASN A 551 -15.87 15.82 -34.10
C ASN A 551 -17.34 15.57 -33.71
N LYS A 552 -17.82 14.32 -33.79
CA LYS A 552 -19.19 13.93 -33.42
C LYS A 552 -19.28 13.39 -31.99
N VAL A 553 -18.22 12.77 -31.50
CA VAL A 553 -18.11 12.13 -30.19
C VAL A 553 -17.01 12.85 -29.43
N HIS A 554 -17.39 13.62 -28.42
CA HIS A 554 -16.41 14.28 -27.55
C HIS A 554 -15.63 13.20 -26.78
N VAL A 555 -14.35 13.03 -27.11
CA VAL A 555 -13.42 12.18 -26.34
C VAL A 555 -12.75 13.07 -25.30
N ALA A 556 -13.12 12.83 -24.05
CA ALA A 556 -12.67 13.67 -22.95
C ALA A 556 -11.15 13.65 -22.79
N GLY A 557 -10.54 14.83 -22.76
CA GLY A 557 -9.10 14.99 -22.55
C GLY A 557 -8.23 14.76 -23.79
N ALA A 558 -8.79 14.40 -24.94
CA ALA A 558 -8.06 14.36 -26.20
C ALA A 558 -7.97 15.76 -26.84
N VAL A 559 -6.74 16.22 -27.12
CA VAL A 559 -6.52 17.53 -27.74
C VAL A 559 -5.93 17.35 -29.13
N ILE A 560 -6.70 17.76 -30.14
CA ILE A 560 -6.25 17.81 -31.54
C ILE A 560 -6.20 19.29 -31.97
N PRO A 561 -5.01 19.81 -32.35
CA PRO A 561 -4.88 21.18 -32.83
C PRO A 561 -5.77 21.45 -34.05
N ASP A 562 -6.32 22.66 -34.14
CA ASP A 562 -7.24 23.01 -35.21
C ASP A 562 -6.57 23.08 -36.59
N GLU A 563 -5.31 23.54 -36.63
CA GLU A 563 -4.51 23.53 -37.86
C GLU A 563 -4.26 22.10 -38.34
N LEU A 564 -4.02 21.17 -37.41
CA LEU A 564 -3.87 19.77 -37.73
C LEU A 564 -5.15 19.18 -38.34
N LYS A 565 -6.31 19.48 -37.75
CA LYS A 565 -7.61 19.07 -38.31
C LYS A 565 -7.78 19.60 -39.73
N LYS A 566 -7.42 20.87 -39.98
CA LYS A 566 -7.47 21.47 -41.32
C LYS A 566 -6.52 20.78 -42.29
N LYS A 567 -5.30 20.42 -41.87
CA LYS A 567 -4.31 19.72 -42.70
C LYS A 567 -4.84 18.35 -43.16
N TYR A 568 -5.34 17.53 -42.24
CA TYR A 568 -5.94 16.22 -42.57
C TYR A 568 -7.25 16.30 -43.36
N GLN A 569 -7.96 17.42 -43.30
CA GLN A 569 -9.14 17.67 -44.12
C GLN A 569 -8.79 18.21 -45.52
N GLY A 570 -7.49 18.33 -45.87
CA GLY A 570 -7.05 18.92 -47.14
C GLY A 570 -7.40 20.40 -47.27
N LYS A 571 -7.44 21.13 -46.14
CA LYS A 571 -7.75 22.58 -46.07
C LYS A 571 -6.53 23.43 -45.70
N LEU A 572 -5.42 22.80 -45.33
CA LEU A 572 -4.16 23.44 -44.97
C LEU A 572 -3.02 22.58 -45.53
N GLY A 573 -2.01 23.22 -46.11
CA GLY A 573 -0.88 22.56 -46.77
C GLY A 573 -0.36 23.38 -47.96
N PRO A 574 0.80 22.98 -48.54
CA PRO A 574 1.35 23.60 -49.73
C PRO A 574 0.34 23.67 -50.88
N LYS A 575 0.32 24.80 -51.60
CA LYS A 575 -0.67 25.07 -52.67
C LYS A 575 -0.70 23.98 -53.75
N ASP A 576 0.46 23.46 -54.11
CA ASP A 576 0.58 22.43 -55.15
C ASP A 576 0.03 21.08 -54.68
N GLU A 577 0.25 20.71 -53.42
CA GLU A 577 -0.28 19.48 -52.80
C GLU A 577 -1.81 19.55 -52.69
N LEU A 578 -2.36 20.68 -52.24
CA LEU A 578 -3.80 20.92 -52.19
C LEU A 578 -4.45 20.87 -53.58
N LYS A 579 -3.75 21.34 -54.61
CA LYS A 579 -4.21 21.26 -56.00
C LYS A 579 -4.18 19.82 -56.51
N ALA A 580 -3.14 19.05 -56.18
CA ALA A 580 -3.02 17.65 -56.55
C ALA A 580 -4.14 16.80 -55.91
N LEU A 581 -4.40 17.01 -54.60
CA LEU A 581 -5.48 16.37 -53.85
C LEU A 581 -6.86 16.52 -54.52
N ARG A 582 -7.17 17.68 -55.09
CA ARG A 582 -8.44 17.93 -55.79
C ARG A 582 -8.58 17.16 -57.10
N GLY A 583 -7.48 16.71 -57.69
CA GLY A 583 -7.46 15.95 -58.94
C GLY A 583 -7.44 14.43 -58.75
N MET A 584 -7.29 13.94 -57.52
CA MET A 584 -7.20 12.51 -57.20
C MET A 584 -8.58 11.85 -57.12
N ASN A 585 -8.63 10.56 -57.46
CA ASN A 585 -9.80 9.72 -57.23
C ASN A 585 -9.87 9.25 -55.76
N PHE A 586 -10.96 8.58 -55.39
CA PHE A 586 -11.20 8.15 -54.01
C PHE A 586 -10.11 7.24 -53.43
N SER A 587 -9.59 6.29 -54.22
CA SER A 587 -8.54 5.36 -53.79
C SER A 587 -7.21 6.08 -53.59
N GLU A 588 -6.87 6.97 -54.53
CA GLU A 588 -5.64 7.78 -54.46
C GLU A 588 -5.66 8.72 -53.24
N VAL A 589 -6.80 9.32 -52.93
CA VAL A 589 -6.97 10.16 -51.73
C VAL A 589 -6.83 9.32 -50.45
N ALA A 590 -7.39 8.11 -50.41
CA ALA A 590 -7.27 7.22 -49.26
C ALA A 590 -5.80 6.81 -49.01
N ASP A 591 -5.09 6.40 -50.06
CA ASP A 591 -3.67 6.03 -49.99
C ASP A 591 -2.79 7.22 -49.57
N PHE A 592 -3.08 8.40 -50.11
CA PHE A 592 -2.40 9.63 -49.73
C PHE A 592 -2.57 9.94 -48.24
N HIS A 593 -3.80 9.89 -47.73
CA HIS A 593 -4.06 10.12 -46.30
C HIS A 593 -3.38 9.07 -45.42
N ARG A 594 -3.41 7.79 -45.82
CA ARG A 594 -2.72 6.72 -45.11
C ARG A 594 -1.21 7.00 -45.02
N LYS A 595 -0.56 7.36 -46.13
CA LYS A 595 0.86 7.74 -46.15
C LYS A 595 1.17 8.94 -45.26
N GLN A 596 0.31 9.96 -45.26
CA GLN A 596 0.45 11.10 -44.34
C GLN A 596 0.34 10.69 -42.87
N SER A 597 -0.61 9.81 -42.52
CA SER A 597 -0.74 9.25 -41.16
C SER A 597 0.50 8.47 -40.73
N VAL A 598 1.02 7.60 -41.60
CA VAL A 598 2.25 6.84 -41.36
C VAL A 598 3.44 7.79 -41.14
N ARG A 599 3.68 8.71 -42.08
CA ARG A 599 4.79 9.66 -42.00
C ARG A 599 4.72 10.51 -40.74
N ARG A 600 3.54 11.04 -40.41
CA ARG A 600 3.37 11.86 -39.21
C ARG A 600 3.62 11.08 -37.92
N ALA A 601 3.05 9.88 -37.80
CA ALA A 601 3.26 9.03 -36.63
C ALA A 601 4.74 8.66 -36.49
N ALA A 602 5.42 8.32 -37.58
CA ALA A 602 6.86 8.03 -37.59
C ALA A 602 7.71 9.26 -37.20
N LEU A 603 7.40 10.44 -37.73
CA LEU A 603 8.08 11.69 -37.33
C LEU A 603 7.90 11.97 -35.83
N GLN A 604 6.67 11.81 -35.31
CA GLN A 604 6.39 11.99 -33.89
C GLN A 604 7.15 10.97 -33.04
N CYS A 605 7.17 9.69 -33.43
CA CYS A 605 7.96 8.65 -32.77
C CYS A 605 9.44 9.00 -32.75
N HIS A 606 10.01 9.45 -33.88
CA HIS A 606 11.40 9.86 -33.98
C HIS A 606 11.73 11.03 -33.04
N ILE A 607 10.86 12.04 -32.98
CA ILE A 607 11.05 13.18 -32.07
C ILE A 607 10.99 12.72 -30.60
N LEU A 608 10.04 11.85 -30.25
CA LEU A 608 9.84 11.39 -28.88
C LEU A 608 10.95 10.43 -28.42
N LEU A 609 11.39 9.52 -29.28
CA LEU A 609 12.42 8.52 -28.97
C LEU A 609 13.82 9.11 -29.09
N ASP A 610 14.17 9.72 -30.22
CA ASP A 610 15.54 10.18 -30.47
C ASP A 610 15.80 11.58 -29.93
N GLY A 611 14.80 12.46 -29.98
CA GLY A 611 14.90 13.82 -29.44
C GLY A 611 14.68 13.85 -27.94
N LEU A 612 13.45 13.55 -27.51
CA LEU A 612 13.05 13.65 -26.11
C LEU A 612 13.44 12.43 -25.27
N LYS A 613 14.02 11.37 -25.84
CA LYS A 613 14.51 10.18 -25.13
C LYS A 613 13.45 9.53 -24.23
N PHE A 614 12.26 9.29 -24.76
CA PHE A 614 11.24 8.46 -24.10
C PHE A 614 11.57 6.96 -24.27
N ARG A 615 11.09 6.13 -23.34
CA ARG A 615 11.45 4.69 -23.26
C ARG A 615 10.77 3.83 -24.33
N GLY A 616 9.67 4.30 -24.90
CA GLY A 616 8.88 3.58 -25.88
C GLY A 616 7.65 4.36 -26.30
N ILE A 617 6.83 3.79 -27.16
CA ILE A 617 5.63 4.42 -27.72
C ILE A 617 4.42 3.54 -27.48
N ASP A 618 3.31 4.16 -27.08
CA ASP A 618 1.98 3.55 -27.12
C ASP A 618 1.30 3.92 -28.45
N LEU A 619 1.21 2.97 -29.38
CA LEU A 619 0.60 3.18 -30.69
C LEU A 619 -0.91 2.88 -30.61
N ALA A 620 -1.69 3.95 -30.69
CA ALA A 620 -3.14 3.90 -30.59
C ALA A 620 -3.81 4.18 -31.95
N GLY A 621 -5.07 3.75 -32.10
CA GLY A 621 -5.85 3.98 -33.33
C GLY A 621 -5.50 3.09 -34.52
N ILE A 622 -4.68 2.06 -34.29
CA ILE A 622 -4.36 1.04 -35.28
C ILE A 622 -5.50 0.04 -35.36
N THR A 623 -6.08 -0.11 -36.56
CA THR A 623 -7.13 -1.12 -36.84
C THR A 623 -6.62 -2.24 -37.73
N GLN A 624 -5.49 -2.03 -38.42
CA GLN A 624 -4.83 -3.01 -39.27
C GLN A 624 -3.36 -3.06 -38.89
N LEU A 625 -2.84 -4.27 -38.68
CA LEU A 625 -1.46 -4.47 -38.25
C LEU A 625 -0.43 -3.88 -39.22
N ASP A 626 -0.72 -3.93 -40.52
CA ASP A 626 0.15 -3.36 -41.56
C ASP A 626 0.37 -1.85 -41.41
N ASP A 627 -0.54 -1.12 -40.75
CA ASP A 627 -0.33 0.29 -40.44
C ASP A 627 0.71 0.48 -39.32
N ALA A 628 0.72 -0.38 -38.30
CA ALA A 628 1.73 -0.34 -37.25
C ALA A 628 3.12 -0.72 -37.78
N ARG A 629 3.19 -1.74 -38.66
CA ARG A 629 4.43 -2.12 -39.35
C ARG A 629 4.92 -0.98 -40.25
N ALA A 630 4.04 -0.36 -41.03
CA ALA A 630 4.39 0.78 -41.87
C ALA A 630 4.94 1.97 -41.07
N VAL A 631 4.40 2.25 -39.88
CA VAL A 631 4.95 3.29 -38.99
C VAL A 631 6.35 2.93 -38.51
N ARG A 632 6.60 1.66 -38.14
CA ARG A 632 7.95 1.20 -37.74
C ARG A 632 8.95 1.22 -38.89
N ASP A 633 8.54 0.81 -40.09
CA ASP A 633 9.39 0.84 -41.28
C ASP A 633 9.76 2.29 -41.65
N GLU A 634 8.77 3.19 -41.61
CA GLU A 634 9.00 4.62 -41.86
C GLU A 634 9.88 5.24 -40.77
N LEU A 635 9.70 4.87 -39.51
CA LEU A 635 10.58 5.28 -38.41
C LEU A 635 12.02 4.76 -38.61
N ALA A 636 12.18 3.51 -39.02
CA ALA A 636 13.49 2.95 -39.31
C ALA A 636 14.18 3.68 -40.48
N SER A 637 13.40 4.17 -41.46
CA SER A 637 13.93 5.01 -42.55
C SER A 637 14.47 6.37 -42.09
N LEU A 638 14.05 6.85 -40.91
CA LEU A 638 14.55 8.07 -40.29
C LEU A 638 15.83 7.84 -39.47
N SER A 639 16.30 6.60 -39.33
CA SER A 639 17.50 6.29 -38.55
C SER A 639 18.72 7.09 -39.03
N GLY A 640 19.40 7.76 -38.10
CA GLY A 640 20.55 8.62 -38.37
C GLY A 640 20.19 10.03 -38.86
N ARG A 641 18.92 10.34 -39.10
CA ARG A 641 18.47 11.72 -39.35
C ARG A 641 18.55 12.54 -38.07
N ASN A 642 18.86 13.84 -38.20
CA ASN A 642 18.72 14.75 -37.06
C ASN A 642 17.23 14.91 -36.71
N TRP A 643 16.86 14.58 -35.47
CA TRP A 643 15.46 14.65 -35.02
C TRP A 643 14.87 16.07 -35.09
N LEU A 644 15.70 17.12 -35.04
CA LEU A 644 15.24 18.49 -35.23
C LEU A 644 14.68 18.72 -36.65
N GLU A 645 15.22 18.06 -37.67
CA GLU A 645 14.66 18.13 -39.02
C GLU A 645 13.30 17.43 -39.11
N SER A 646 13.15 16.31 -38.39
CA SER A 646 11.85 15.65 -38.25
C SER A 646 10.84 16.52 -37.51
N TRP A 647 11.29 17.31 -36.53
CA TRP A 647 10.45 18.30 -35.85
C TRP A 647 10.02 19.44 -36.79
N GLU A 648 10.94 20.00 -37.58
CA GLU A 648 10.61 21.02 -38.58
C GLU A 648 9.56 20.50 -39.59
N GLU A 649 9.71 19.27 -40.05
CA GLU A 649 8.74 18.63 -40.96
C GLU A 649 7.39 18.36 -40.27
N PHE A 650 7.41 17.88 -39.02
CA PHE A 650 6.19 17.58 -38.27
C PHE A 650 5.38 18.83 -37.95
N ARG A 651 6.06 19.95 -37.67
CA ARG A 651 5.44 21.24 -37.38
C ARG A 651 5.17 22.07 -38.62
N ASP A 652 5.51 21.61 -39.83
CA ASP A 652 5.19 22.36 -41.04
C ASP A 652 3.66 22.51 -41.19
N ALA A 653 3.18 23.74 -41.37
CA ALA A 653 1.78 24.00 -41.67
C ALA A 653 1.50 23.87 -43.17
N ASP A 654 2.20 24.67 -43.97
CA ASP A 654 1.92 24.90 -45.40
C ASP A 654 3.17 25.13 -46.28
N GLY A 655 4.37 24.86 -45.75
CA GLY A 655 5.67 25.03 -46.42
C GLY A 655 6.41 26.32 -46.05
N ASP A 656 5.70 27.32 -45.50
CA ASP A 656 6.27 28.65 -45.22
C ASP A 656 6.28 28.99 -43.72
N ARG A 657 5.35 28.44 -42.94
CA ARG A 657 5.21 28.73 -41.50
C ARG A 657 5.05 27.47 -40.65
N PRO A 658 5.44 27.51 -39.37
CA PRO A 658 5.11 26.44 -38.44
C PRO A 658 3.61 26.43 -38.09
N MET A 659 3.16 25.25 -37.70
CA MET A 659 1.81 24.94 -37.23
C MET A 659 1.66 25.39 -35.78
N ASP A 660 0.51 25.96 -35.47
CA ASP A 660 0.12 26.20 -34.08
C ASP A 660 -0.50 24.94 -33.46
N PHE A 661 0.19 24.40 -32.44
CA PHE A 661 -0.27 23.24 -31.69
C PHE A 661 -1.13 23.62 -30.49
N ALA A 662 -1.11 24.88 -30.06
CA ALA A 662 -1.94 25.35 -28.97
C ALA A 662 -3.41 25.36 -29.42
N PRO A 663 -4.34 24.77 -28.65
CA PRO A 663 -5.75 24.79 -29.01
C PRO A 663 -6.45 26.11 -28.62
N ILE A 664 -5.76 27.00 -27.89
CA ILE A 664 -6.26 28.29 -27.40
C ILE A 664 -5.15 29.36 -27.49
N GLU A 665 -5.53 30.62 -27.67
CA GLU A 665 -4.61 31.74 -27.91
C GLU A 665 -3.68 32.03 -26.70
N ASP A 666 -4.21 31.96 -25.48
CA ASP A 666 -3.45 32.19 -24.23
C ASP A 666 -3.01 30.87 -23.56
N ALA A 667 -2.50 29.93 -24.35
CA ALA A 667 -2.04 28.64 -23.86
C ALA A 667 -0.90 28.78 -22.84
N PHE A 668 -1.10 28.24 -21.64
CA PHE A 668 -0.11 28.23 -20.59
C PHE A 668 0.88 27.06 -20.74
N TYR A 669 2.17 27.35 -20.56
CA TYR A 669 3.26 26.38 -20.44
C TYR A 669 4.08 26.68 -19.18
N LEU A 670 4.61 25.65 -18.52
CA LEU A 670 5.41 25.82 -17.31
C LEU A 670 6.79 26.45 -17.56
N PHE A 671 7.29 26.35 -18.80
CA PHE A 671 8.62 26.80 -19.18
C PHE A 671 8.53 27.77 -20.36
N GLU A 672 9.56 28.57 -20.54
CA GLU A 672 9.61 29.53 -21.65
C GLU A 672 9.87 28.81 -22.97
N HIS A 673 9.24 29.27 -24.04
CA HIS A 673 9.53 28.77 -25.38
C HIS A 673 10.89 29.28 -25.88
N ALA A 674 11.57 28.42 -26.63
CA ALA A 674 12.70 28.77 -27.47
C ALA A 674 12.22 29.10 -28.90
N ASP A 675 13.10 29.68 -29.71
CA ASP A 675 12.78 30.09 -31.10
C ASP A 675 12.35 28.92 -32.00
N ASN A 676 12.74 27.70 -31.64
CA ASN A 676 12.37 26.46 -32.35
C ASN A 676 11.01 25.89 -31.91
N GLY A 677 10.20 26.64 -31.16
CA GLY A 677 8.86 26.24 -30.71
C GLY A 677 8.85 25.18 -29.58
N LEU A 678 10.01 24.65 -29.18
CA LEU A 678 10.16 23.80 -28.00
C LEU A 678 10.41 24.66 -26.76
N LEU A 679 10.53 24.01 -25.60
CA LEU A 679 10.77 24.67 -24.32
C LEU A 679 12.26 24.77 -24.00
N ARG A 680 12.64 25.85 -23.33
CA ARG A 680 14.00 26.11 -22.86
C ARG A 680 14.29 25.33 -21.58
N GLU A 681 15.22 24.37 -21.65
CA GLU A 681 15.54 23.49 -20.52
C GLU A 681 16.04 24.23 -19.27
N ASP A 682 16.74 25.36 -19.49
CA ASP A 682 17.33 26.21 -18.47
C ASP A 682 16.35 27.24 -17.87
N SER A 683 15.13 27.38 -18.41
CA SER A 683 14.21 28.43 -17.95
C SER A 683 13.67 28.13 -16.55
N PRO A 684 13.43 29.14 -15.70
CA PRO A 684 12.66 28.94 -14.48
C PRO A 684 11.23 28.49 -14.79
N ILE A 685 10.54 27.94 -13.78
CA ILE A 685 9.10 27.70 -13.88
C ILE A 685 8.39 29.06 -13.88
N VAL A 686 7.51 29.28 -14.85
CA VAL A 686 6.75 30.53 -14.98
C VAL A 686 5.39 30.46 -14.27
N SER A 687 4.88 31.63 -13.85
CA SER A 687 3.53 31.78 -13.29
C SER A 687 2.54 32.28 -14.35
N GLY A 688 1.30 31.79 -14.31
CA GLY A 688 0.21 32.30 -15.12
C GLY A 688 -0.39 33.60 -14.57
N ASN A 689 -1.40 34.13 -15.26
CA ASN A 689 -2.19 35.24 -14.75
C ASN A 689 -3.19 34.75 -13.68
N ARG A 690 -2.88 35.03 -12.41
CA ARG A 690 -3.69 34.62 -11.24
C ARG A 690 -4.69 35.68 -10.74
N SER A 691 -4.82 36.82 -11.44
CA SER A 691 -5.66 37.94 -10.97
C SER A 691 -7.14 37.59 -10.79
N GLY A 692 -7.62 36.56 -11.48
CA GLY A 692 -8.99 36.05 -11.36
C GLY A 692 -9.18 34.91 -10.37
N TYR A 693 -8.13 34.45 -9.68
CA TYR A 693 -8.23 33.30 -8.77
C TYR A 693 -8.83 33.73 -7.42
N GLU A 694 -9.85 33.00 -6.98
CA GLU A 694 -10.47 33.23 -5.67
C GLU A 694 -9.67 32.52 -4.58
N PRO A 695 -9.15 33.23 -3.55
CA PRO A 695 -8.41 32.63 -2.45
C PRO A 695 -9.31 31.73 -1.58
N ILE A 696 -8.68 30.93 -0.73
CA ILE A 696 -9.40 30.05 0.21
C ILE A 696 -10.27 30.90 1.15
N ASP A 697 -11.54 30.51 1.38
CA ASP A 697 -12.44 31.27 2.25
C ASP A 697 -11.83 31.45 3.67
N PRO A 698 -11.41 32.68 4.04
CA PRO A 698 -10.72 32.92 5.29
C PRO A 698 -11.67 32.79 6.49
N LYS A 699 -12.98 33.00 6.30
CA LYS A 699 -13.97 32.84 7.37
C LYS A 699 -14.15 31.36 7.69
N LEU A 700 -14.25 30.52 6.67
CA LEU A 700 -14.42 29.07 6.84
C LEU A 700 -13.16 28.44 7.46
N LYS A 701 -11.97 28.83 7.00
CA LYS A 701 -10.68 28.43 7.58
C LYS A 701 -10.56 28.80 9.06
N LYS A 702 -10.83 30.06 9.42
CA LYS A 702 -10.82 30.52 10.83
C LYS A 702 -11.88 29.83 11.69
N LEU A 703 -13.07 29.60 11.14
CA LEU A 703 -14.14 28.91 11.85
C LEU A 703 -13.73 27.46 12.15
N HIS A 704 -13.19 26.76 11.15
CA HIS A 704 -12.71 25.39 11.31
C HIS A 704 -11.62 25.30 12.38
N ALA A 705 -10.57 26.13 12.28
CA ALA A 705 -9.49 26.20 13.25
C ALA A 705 -10.01 26.39 14.70
N ARG A 706 -11.03 27.23 14.88
CA ARG A 706 -11.62 27.49 16.21
C ARG A 706 -12.34 26.29 16.83
N TYR A 707 -12.87 25.37 16.02
CA TYR A 707 -13.64 24.22 16.51
C TYR A 707 -12.80 22.92 16.55
N PHE A 708 -11.85 22.75 15.63
CA PHE A 708 -11.15 21.48 15.44
C PHE A 708 -9.69 21.47 15.90
N GLU A 709 -9.02 22.63 16.03
CA GLU A 709 -7.66 22.65 16.59
C GLU A 709 -7.70 22.43 18.11
N GLU A 710 -6.87 21.49 18.59
CA GLU A 710 -6.81 21.15 20.01
C GLU A 710 -6.41 22.36 20.88
N GLY A 711 -7.06 22.47 22.04
CA GLY A 711 -6.76 23.52 23.02
C GLY A 711 -7.22 24.93 22.63
N LYS A 712 -7.84 25.12 21.46
CA LYS A 712 -8.31 26.44 20.99
C LYS A 712 -9.83 26.60 21.03
N GLY A 713 -10.26 27.80 21.39
CA GLY A 713 -11.61 28.31 21.11
C GLY A 713 -12.76 27.44 21.61
N LEU A 714 -13.47 26.81 20.66
CA LEU A 714 -14.70 26.04 20.88
C LEU A 714 -14.46 24.53 20.81
N ASN A 715 -13.21 24.07 20.70
CA ASN A 715 -12.86 22.65 20.63
C ASN A 715 -13.38 21.84 21.82
N GLY A 716 -13.28 22.37 23.04
CA GLY A 716 -13.85 21.71 24.22
C GLY A 716 -15.38 21.57 24.17
N ILE A 717 -16.07 22.54 23.57
CA ILE A 717 -17.53 22.47 23.37
C ILE A 717 -17.87 21.44 22.29
N LEU A 718 -17.09 21.37 21.21
CA LEU A 718 -17.25 20.35 20.18
C LEU A 718 -17.06 18.95 20.78
N LYS A 719 -15.92 18.70 21.44
CA LYS A 719 -15.63 17.44 22.13
C LYS A 719 -16.73 17.09 23.13
N TRP A 720 -17.25 18.07 23.88
CA TRP A 720 -18.41 17.87 24.73
C TRP A 720 -19.65 17.48 23.93
N MET A 721 -19.97 18.14 22.81
CA MET A 721 -21.18 17.88 22.02
C MET A 721 -21.21 16.48 21.39
N VAL A 722 -20.07 15.99 20.88
CA VAL A 722 -20.02 14.78 20.04
C VAL A 722 -19.20 13.62 20.62
N GLY A 723 -18.26 13.88 21.53
CA GLY A 723 -17.35 12.85 22.05
C GLY A 723 -17.96 11.96 23.12
N GLY A 724 -17.64 10.66 23.07
CA GLY A 724 -17.97 9.68 24.11
C GLY A 724 -19.47 9.44 24.31
N CYS A 725 -20.29 9.84 23.34
CA CYS A 725 -21.74 9.70 23.42
C CYS A 725 -22.18 8.38 22.76
N GLU A 726 -22.83 7.50 23.52
CA GLU A 726 -23.73 6.49 22.95
C GLU A 726 -24.82 7.17 22.10
N ASP A 727 -25.43 6.46 21.14
CA ASP A 727 -26.38 7.02 20.17
C ASP A 727 -27.64 7.63 20.84
N GLY A 728 -27.51 8.88 21.29
CA GLY A 728 -28.48 9.60 22.12
C GLY A 728 -29.08 10.83 21.43
N ALA A 729 -29.95 11.56 22.14
CA ALA A 729 -30.61 12.76 21.62
C ALA A 729 -29.62 13.90 21.33
N LYS A 730 -28.56 14.02 22.14
CA LYS A 730 -27.52 15.05 22.00
C LYS A 730 -26.74 14.94 20.69
N LEU A 731 -26.24 13.74 20.37
CA LEU A 731 -25.54 13.49 19.12
C LEU A 731 -26.47 13.71 17.92
N ARG A 732 -27.74 13.30 18.01
CA ARG A 732 -28.74 13.56 16.96
C ARG A 732 -28.92 15.06 16.69
N TRP A 733 -29.02 15.88 17.72
CA TRP A 733 -29.10 17.34 17.57
C TRP A 733 -27.84 17.93 16.94
N ALA A 734 -26.65 17.53 17.40
CA ALA A 734 -25.39 17.97 16.82
C ALA A 734 -25.27 17.59 15.33
N THR A 735 -25.68 16.36 14.99
CA THR A 735 -25.69 15.85 13.60
C THR A 735 -26.66 16.64 12.71
N GLN A 736 -27.85 16.98 13.21
CA GLN A 736 -28.81 17.81 12.47
C GLN A 736 -28.27 19.23 12.24
N LEU A 737 -27.64 19.83 13.25
CA LEU A 737 -27.01 21.15 13.12
C LEU A 737 -25.86 21.13 12.11
N GLU A 738 -25.02 20.08 12.15
CA GLU A 738 -23.97 19.84 11.17
C GLU A 738 -24.56 19.76 9.76
N GLN A 739 -25.57 18.90 9.57
CA GLN A 739 -26.21 18.68 8.28
C GLN A 739 -26.81 19.97 7.73
N ALA A 740 -27.56 20.72 8.53
CA ALA A 740 -28.16 21.98 8.11
C ALA A 740 -27.09 23.00 7.67
N THR A 741 -26.01 23.12 8.44
CA THR A 741 -24.93 24.08 8.16
C THR A 741 -24.13 23.69 6.93
N LYS A 742 -23.72 22.42 6.83
CA LYS A 742 -22.86 21.93 5.75
C LYS A 742 -23.62 21.73 4.43
N SER A 743 -24.87 21.28 4.45
CA SER A 743 -25.67 21.12 3.22
C SER A 743 -25.92 22.48 2.57
N SER A 744 -26.26 23.50 3.37
CA SER A 744 -26.54 24.85 2.85
C SER A 744 -25.30 25.57 2.32
N LYS A 745 -24.14 25.44 2.98
CA LYS A 745 -22.92 26.18 2.60
C LYS A 745 -22.02 25.44 1.61
N LEU A 746 -22.00 24.11 1.69
CA LEU A 746 -21.01 23.28 1.01
C LEU A 746 -21.64 22.19 0.13
N GLY A 747 -22.97 22.11 0.02
CA GLY A 747 -23.62 21.01 -0.71
C GLY A 747 -23.29 19.62 -0.14
N CYS A 748 -23.07 19.51 1.17
CA CYS A 748 -22.67 18.27 1.83
C CYS A 748 -23.72 17.16 1.69
N GLU A 749 -23.28 15.96 1.31
CA GLU A 749 -24.12 14.74 1.20
C GLU A 749 -24.05 13.87 2.48
N MET A 750 -23.43 14.36 3.56
CA MET A 750 -23.23 13.64 4.82
C MET A 750 -22.48 12.31 4.64
N CYS A 751 -21.33 12.33 3.97
CA CYS A 751 -20.47 11.14 3.82
C CYS A 751 -19.83 10.65 5.13
N GLY A 752 -19.88 11.45 6.20
CA GLY A 752 -19.29 11.12 7.50
C GLY A 752 -17.77 11.28 7.59
N ASP A 753 -17.08 11.45 6.46
CA ASP A 753 -15.63 11.62 6.35
C ASP A 753 -15.29 12.96 5.69
N CYS A 754 -15.13 14.00 6.50
CA CYS A 754 -15.08 15.39 6.03
C CYS A 754 -13.65 15.83 5.65
N ARG A 755 -13.37 15.93 4.35
CA ARG A 755 -12.04 16.27 3.78
C ARG A 755 -11.82 17.74 3.42
N ILE A 756 -12.73 18.63 3.83
CA ILE A 756 -12.63 20.03 3.43
C ILE A 756 -11.33 20.71 3.89
N PRO A 757 -10.72 20.42 5.07
CA PRO A 757 -9.48 21.08 5.48
C PRO A 757 -8.31 20.81 4.51
N ASP A 758 -8.28 19.60 3.95
CA ASP A 758 -7.25 19.16 3.01
C ASP A 758 -7.50 19.64 1.58
N LEU A 759 -8.73 20.02 1.25
CA LEU A 759 -9.19 20.34 -0.11
C LEU A 759 -9.68 21.78 -0.23
N ALA A 760 -8.86 22.72 0.26
CA ALA A 760 -9.12 24.17 0.18
C ALA A 760 -10.48 24.60 0.75
N TYR A 761 -10.97 23.90 1.77
CA TYR A 761 -12.28 24.08 2.40
C TYR A 761 -13.48 23.86 1.45
N MET A 762 -13.29 23.10 0.37
CA MET A 762 -14.33 22.78 -0.60
C MET A 762 -14.74 21.30 -0.50
N CYS A 763 -16.06 21.04 -0.45
CA CYS A 763 -16.58 19.67 -0.37
C CYS A 763 -16.37 18.89 -1.69
N PRO A 764 -15.76 17.69 -1.65
CA PRO A 764 -15.53 16.88 -2.85
C PRO A 764 -16.75 16.08 -3.32
N GLU A 765 -17.85 16.05 -2.56
CA GLU A 765 -19.07 15.29 -2.94
C GLU A 765 -19.74 15.85 -4.21
N PRO A 766 -20.33 15.00 -5.07
CA PRO A 766 -20.80 15.39 -6.41
C PRO A 766 -21.79 16.56 -6.47
N THR A 767 -22.56 16.81 -5.40
CA THR A 767 -23.49 17.94 -5.33
C THR A 767 -22.78 19.28 -5.62
N SER A 768 -21.62 19.53 -5.02
CA SER A 768 -20.82 20.77 -5.19
C SER A 768 -19.40 20.53 -5.70
N GLY A 769 -18.95 19.29 -5.71
CA GLY A 769 -17.58 18.86 -5.92
C GLY A 769 -17.40 18.14 -7.26
N CYS A 770 -16.53 17.11 -7.26
CA CYS A 770 -16.22 16.36 -8.47
C CYS A 770 -17.35 15.39 -8.82
N ALA A 771 -17.90 15.48 -10.04
CA ALA A 771 -18.96 14.57 -10.51
C ALA A 771 -18.50 13.08 -10.55
N LYS A 772 -17.19 12.86 -10.73
CA LYS A 772 -16.53 11.54 -10.70
C LYS A 772 -16.01 11.17 -9.30
N ARG A 773 -16.35 11.91 -8.23
CA ARG A 773 -15.93 11.64 -6.83
C ARG A 773 -14.40 11.56 -6.59
N LEU A 774 -13.58 12.15 -7.47
CA LEU A 774 -12.11 12.04 -7.41
C LEU A 774 -11.53 12.82 -6.22
N LEU A 775 -10.67 12.18 -5.42
CA LEU A 775 -10.07 12.74 -4.21
C LEU A 775 -8.59 13.13 -4.38
N ASN A 776 -7.92 12.62 -5.39
CA ASN A 776 -6.48 12.80 -5.59
C ASN A 776 -6.10 13.50 -6.90
N GLY A 777 -6.83 14.56 -7.26
CA GLY A 777 -6.54 15.40 -8.42
C GLY A 777 -7.54 15.24 -9.58
N PRO A 778 -7.42 16.12 -10.59
CA PRO A 778 -8.37 16.18 -11.70
C PRO A 778 -8.38 14.90 -12.56
N CYS A 779 -9.48 14.66 -13.25
CA CYS A 779 -9.49 13.77 -14.42
C CYS A 779 -8.70 14.42 -15.58
N ALA A 780 -8.39 13.63 -16.61
CA ALA A 780 -7.87 14.17 -17.86
C ALA A 780 -8.95 14.91 -18.68
N GLY A 781 -10.24 14.75 -18.36
CA GLY A 781 -11.35 15.25 -19.18
C GLY A 781 -11.72 16.72 -19.02
N ALA A 782 -11.13 17.46 -18.07
CA ALA A 782 -11.41 18.89 -17.92
C ALA A 782 -11.28 19.63 -19.27
N ALA A 783 -12.30 20.41 -19.61
CA ALA A 783 -12.39 21.14 -20.87
C ALA A 783 -11.28 22.20 -21.00
N LEU A 784 -11.08 22.75 -22.19
CA LEU A 784 -10.01 23.73 -22.42
C LEU A 784 -10.25 25.07 -21.71
N ASP A 785 -11.52 25.44 -21.51
CA ASP A 785 -11.96 26.54 -20.63
C ASP A 785 -12.00 26.12 -19.13
N GLY A 786 -11.64 24.86 -18.88
CA GLY A 786 -11.66 24.17 -17.60
C GLY A 786 -13.05 23.98 -16.99
N GLY A 787 -14.09 23.92 -17.81
CA GLY A 787 -15.36 23.30 -17.46
C GLY A 787 -15.19 21.81 -17.06
N CYS A 788 -16.17 21.31 -16.31
CA CYS A 788 -16.28 19.89 -15.96
C CYS A 788 -16.77 19.08 -17.16
N GLU A 789 -16.12 17.97 -17.48
CA GLU A 789 -16.49 17.11 -18.61
C GLU A 789 -17.89 16.48 -18.47
N VAL A 790 -18.31 16.21 -17.23
CA VAL A 790 -19.56 15.50 -16.92
C VAL A 790 -20.73 16.46 -16.80
N ILE A 791 -20.48 17.66 -16.27
CA ILE A 791 -21.49 18.69 -16.04
C ILE A 791 -20.93 19.99 -16.64
N PRO A 792 -21.11 20.20 -17.96
CA PRO A 792 -20.48 21.30 -18.70
C PRO A 792 -20.78 22.69 -18.12
N GLU A 793 -21.90 22.86 -17.43
CA GLU A 793 -22.31 24.13 -16.82
C GLU A 793 -21.51 24.48 -15.55
N ARG A 794 -20.65 23.57 -15.06
CA ARG A 794 -19.86 23.75 -13.83
C ARG A 794 -18.37 23.89 -14.14
N ARG A 795 -17.69 24.82 -13.45
CA ARG A 795 -16.22 24.84 -13.36
C ARG A 795 -15.73 23.52 -12.74
N CYS A 796 -14.63 22.97 -13.28
CA CYS A 796 -13.98 21.80 -12.71
C CYS A 796 -13.68 22.00 -11.21
N TYR A 797 -14.10 21.05 -10.37
CA TYR A 797 -13.86 21.10 -8.92
C TYR A 797 -12.37 21.22 -8.60
N TRP A 798 -11.53 20.40 -9.23
CA TRP A 798 -10.09 20.42 -9.01
C TRP A 798 -9.44 21.71 -9.54
N GLY A 799 -9.97 22.28 -10.63
CA GLY A 799 -9.56 23.61 -11.09
C GLY A 799 -9.74 24.64 -9.98
N ARG A 800 -10.94 24.71 -9.38
CA ARG A 800 -11.21 25.65 -8.27
C ARG A 800 -10.33 25.43 -7.04
N VAL A 801 -10.11 24.17 -6.64
CA VAL A 801 -9.23 23.83 -5.51
C VAL A 801 -7.81 24.33 -5.77
N ILE A 802 -7.28 24.09 -6.97
CA ILE A 802 -5.92 24.46 -7.33
C ILE A 802 -5.80 25.99 -7.45
N GLU A 803 -6.72 26.65 -8.12
CA GLU A 803 -6.78 28.12 -8.22
C GLU A 803 -6.74 28.77 -6.83
N ALA A 804 -7.55 28.28 -5.89
CA ALA A 804 -7.57 28.79 -4.53
C ALA A 804 -6.25 28.59 -3.79
N THR A 805 -5.61 27.41 -3.93
CA THR A 805 -4.30 27.16 -3.31
C THR A 805 -3.16 27.94 -3.96
N LEU A 806 -3.21 28.20 -5.26
CA LEU A 806 -2.25 29.04 -5.97
C LEU A 806 -2.40 30.51 -5.55
N ALA A 807 -3.64 31.00 -5.37
CA ALA A 807 -3.90 32.34 -4.86
C ALA A 807 -3.39 32.55 -3.43
N ASP A 808 -3.51 31.52 -2.57
CA ASP A 808 -3.01 31.55 -1.19
C ASP A 808 -1.51 31.23 -1.05
N GLY A 809 -0.85 30.72 -2.11
CA GLY A 809 0.52 30.22 -2.05
C GLY A 809 0.69 28.96 -1.19
N GLN A 810 -0.36 28.13 -1.06
CA GLN A 810 -0.44 26.97 -0.15
C GLN A 810 -0.67 25.64 -0.88
N MET A 811 0.03 25.40 -2.00
CA MET A 811 -0.16 24.16 -2.76
C MET A 811 0.39 22.91 -2.06
N ASP A 812 1.36 23.06 -1.15
CA ASP A 812 2.08 21.97 -0.49
C ASP A 812 1.16 20.89 0.10
N GLY A 813 0.06 21.28 0.77
CA GLY A 813 -0.87 20.34 1.39
C GLY A 813 -1.61 19.44 0.41
N LEU A 814 -1.76 19.87 -0.85
CA LEU A 814 -2.45 19.08 -1.86
C LEU A 814 -1.64 17.85 -2.32
N PHE A 815 -0.33 17.79 -2.08
CA PHE A 815 0.50 16.63 -2.46
C PHE A 815 0.25 15.40 -1.59
N ALA A 816 -0.29 15.58 -0.38
CA ALA A 816 -0.68 14.49 0.49
C ALA A 816 -1.82 13.66 -0.14
N LEU A 817 -1.73 12.34 -0.01
CA LEU A 817 -2.65 11.39 -0.62
C LEU A 817 -3.88 11.20 0.26
N GLN A 818 -5.05 11.39 -0.33
CA GLN A 818 -6.34 11.20 0.30
C GLN A 818 -6.75 9.72 0.18
N PRO A 819 -6.84 8.95 1.27
CA PRO A 819 -7.33 7.57 1.21
C PRO A 819 -8.80 7.53 0.75
N PRO A 820 -9.29 6.38 0.25
CA PRO A 820 -10.68 6.27 -0.11
C PRO A 820 -11.56 6.38 1.15
N LYS A 821 -12.72 7.03 0.99
CA LYS A 821 -13.67 7.23 2.10
C LYS A 821 -14.08 5.91 2.72
N ASP A 822 -14.34 5.91 4.01
CA ASP A 822 -14.94 4.77 4.68
C ASP A 822 -16.47 4.77 4.45
N PRO A 823 -17.02 3.83 3.67
CA PRO A 823 -18.46 3.78 3.40
C PRO A 823 -19.29 3.49 4.66
N THR A 824 -18.70 2.94 5.73
CA THR A 824 -19.41 2.66 6.99
C THR A 824 -19.72 3.93 7.79
N LEU A 825 -19.05 5.05 7.48
CA LEU A 825 -19.31 6.35 8.08
C LEU A 825 -20.43 7.12 7.37
N ALA A 826 -20.95 6.63 6.24
CA ALA A 826 -21.99 7.33 5.50
C ALA A 826 -23.20 7.65 6.40
N HIS A 827 -23.70 8.88 6.30
CA HIS A 827 -24.81 9.44 7.08
C HIS A 827 -24.58 9.55 8.59
N THR A 828 -23.34 9.38 9.06
CA THR A 828 -22.94 9.67 10.44
C THR A 828 -22.39 11.11 10.56
N SER A 829 -22.27 11.62 11.79
CA SER A 829 -21.69 12.95 12.03
C SER A 829 -20.19 12.95 11.79
N SER A 830 -19.73 13.74 10.83
CA SER A 830 -18.28 13.85 10.60
C SER A 830 -17.57 14.62 11.71
N TRP A 831 -18.29 15.44 12.49
CA TRP A 831 -17.74 16.06 13.71
C TRP A 831 -17.38 15.01 14.77
N ARG A 832 -18.26 14.03 14.99
CA ARG A 832 -17.98 12.90 15.88
C ARG A 832 -16.81 12.09 15.35
N ASN A 833 -16.83 11.74 14.07
CA ASN A 833 -15.83 10.86 13.49
C ASN A 833 -14.43 11.48 13.52
N ASP A 834 -14.32 12.78 13.31
CA ASP A 834 -13.05 13.50 13.44
C ASP A 834 -12.56 13.53 14.90
N VAL A 835 -13.42 13.91 15.85
CA VAL A 835 -13.09 13.95 17.29
C VAL A 835 -12.69 12.57 17.85
N GLU A 836 -13.31 11.51 17.34
CA GLU A 836 -13.05 10.13 17.78
C GLU A 836 -12.01 9.40 16.92
N GLY A 837 -11.35 10.09 15.97
CA GLY A 837 -10.29 9.49 15.14
C GLY A 837 -10.77 8.33 14.25
N ARG A 838 -12.04 8.36 13.81
CA ARG A 838 -12.64 7.32 12.95
C ARG A 838 -12.40 7.54 11.47
N CYS A 839 -12.13 8.78 11.06
CA CYS A 839 -11.88 9.11 9.66
C CYS A 839 -10.52 8.55 9.22
N PRO A 840 -10.39 7.98 8.01
CA PRO A 840 -9.10 7.55 7.50
C PRO A 840 -8.13 8.73 7.39
N GLU A 841 -6.91 8.61 7.92
CA GLU A 841 -5.95 9.71 7.91
C GLU A 841 -5.36 9.97 6.52
N THR A 842 -5.13 11.24 6.20
CA THR A 842 -4.40 11.65 4.99
C THR A 842 -2.96 11.15 5.06
N LEU A 843 -2.46 10.58 3.97
CA LEU A 843 -1.10 10.04 3.90
C LEU A 843 -0.15 11.12 3.36
N ASP A 844 0.72 11.66 4.21
CA ASP A 844 1.83 12.52 3.78
C ASP A 844 2.98 11.65 3.28
N LEU A 845 3.17 11.60 1.95
CA LEU A 845 4.21 10.82 1.27
C LEU A 845 5.34 11.73 0.75
N GLY A 846 5.44 12.93 1.33
CA GLY A 846 6.36 13.98 0.94
C GLY A 846 5.90 14.78 -0.28
N LYS A 847 6.68 15.84 -0.58
CA LYS A 847 6.43 16.77 -1.68
C LYS A 847 7.66 16.88 -2.60
N PRO A 848 7.49 17.34 -3.86
CA PRO A 848 8.60 17.61 -4.75
C PRO A 848 9.58 18.64 -4.16
N PRO A 849 10.84 18.67 -4.64
CA PRO A 849 11.78 19.76 -4.37
C PRO A 849 11.17 21.13 -4.72
N ALA A 850 11.63 22.18 -4.03
CA ALA A 850 11.07 23.53 -4.18
C ALA A 850 11.13 24.09 -5.62
N GLU A 851 12.14 23.68 -6.39
CA GLU A 851 12.33 24.03 -7.81
C GLU A 851 11.30 23.39 -8.77
N ALA A 852 10.53 22.41 -8.30
CA ALA A 852 9.44 21.76 -9.02
C ALA A 852 8.04 22.20 -8.54
N LEU A 853 7.97 23.13 -7.58
CA LEU A 853 6.75 23.70 -7.05
C LEU A 853 6.37 25.00 -7.81
N PRO A 854 5.09 25.40 -7.79
CA PRO A 854 4.69 26.67 -8.38
C PRO A 854 5.43 27.85 -7.70
N PRO A 855 5.90 28.84 -8.48
CA PRO A 855 6.38 30.09 -7.92
C PRO A 855 5.27 30.77 -7.11
N ARG A 856 5.65 31.33 -5.95
CA ARG A 856 4.74 31.99 -5.00
C ARG A 856 4.29 33.36 -5.51
#